data_AF-A0A8H6QME6-F1
#
_entry.id   AF-A0A8H6QME6-F1
#
_cell.length_a   1.000
_cell.length_b   1.000
_cell.length_c   1.000
_cell.angle_alpha   90.00
_cell.angle_beta   90.00
_cell.angle_gamma   90.00
#
_symmetry.space_group_name_H-M   'P 1'
#
loop_
_entity.id
_entity.type
_entity.pdbx_description
1 polymer ?
#
loop_
_entity_poly.entity_id
_entity_poly.type
_entity_poly.pdbx_seq_one_letter_code
_entity_poly.pdbx_strand_id
1 'polypeptide(L)'
;MAKGAGAASSPTTATPPSGALKRSTSSTQNMKNQRSILGFFQKSSPSAPSGARNTEPASSPAERASEKREANSSKATSKIEKKSIPRFTQNLTPVPSSDLVVPEEDEDETQDVEKKTASPSRRAKKQISYAESESEGEDDDDAIFGPNRRNSRTSKRRKISPESEDEFEQGGEVGYSDDAEMDDFIVADDSDEEAKPSKKRKRPSNAAARKASSLPAPPSPVEDLDLDVPDASSGTALKWTYDPENQEPRQNRTIQATPKGTATPAKQKVHLREPEERYPWLANIRDIDGHPRDHPDYDPRTIYIPPLAWAKFSPFEKQYWEIKQKFWDTVVFFKKGKFYELYENDATIGHQLFDLKLTDRVNMRMVGVPEMSLDHWANQFVAKGFKIARVDQSESALGKEMRERNGKKAGGKEDKIIRRELACVLTAGTLVEGSMLQDDMSTYCVAIKEAIIDDRPAFGLAFVDTATGQFSLSEFVDDVDMTKFETFVAQTRPQELLLEKSTISQKALRILKNNTGPTTIWNHLKPGKEFWEADITVKELDASEYFVSQDDDNLQAWPDTLREARDKELVMSAFGALVQYLRVLKLDRDLITIGNFSWYDPIRKASSLVLDGQTLINMEIFANSFDGGSEGTLFQLLNRCITPFGKRMFKQWVCHPLMDAKKINARLDAVDALNADSSVRDQFSSQLTKMPDLERLISRIHAANCKAQDFVRVLEGFEQIEYTITLLKDSGSSGEGVIGQLISGMPDLTSLLEYWKTAFDRTKAKENGILVPKPGVEEDFDTSQERIEQLLRDLDNLLKRQRRELGSTAICYRDNGKEIYQLEVPIKVKNIPKNWDQMSATKQVKRYYFPELRSIIRKLQEAQETHSQIVKEVAGRFYARFDENYMTWLAAVRIISQLDCLISLAKASSSLGHPSCRPVFVEGERSVLEFEELRHPCLLSSVEDFIPNDVRLGGEAPNINLLTGANAAGKSTVLRMTCVAVIMAQIGCYLPCQSARLTPVDRIMSRLGANDNIFAAQSTFFVELSETKKILSEATPRSLVILDELGRGTSSYDGVAVAQAVLHHVATHIGAMGFFATHYHSLAAEFDGHPEITPKRMKIHVDDQERRVTFLYKLEDGVAEGSFGMHCASMCGIPNKVIERAEVAAKQWEHTSRLKESLERRKGGGFVGLGWWSDVAWALRESAAVTSSSESVSDLSLEVLRKAIEAL
;
A
#
# COMPACT_ATOMS: atom_id res chain seq x y z
N MET A 1 68.59 -0.90 -3.14
CA MET A 1 69.98 -1.30 -2.81
C MET A 1 70.02 -1.76 -1.36
N ALA A 2 70.78 -2.82 -1.00
CA ALA A 2 71.26 -3.21 0.36
C ALA A 2 70.24 -3.29 1.53
N LYS A 3 70.29 -4.22 2.50
CA LYS A 3 70.96 -5.52 2.81
C LYS A 3 69.98 -6.16 3.86
N GLY A 4 69.66 -7.46 3.89
CA GLY A 4 70.51 -8.63 4.16
C GLY A 4 70.36 -9.08 5.63
N ALA A 5 70.40 -10.37 6.02
CA ALA A 5 70.50 -11.60 5.24
C ALA A 5 70.22 -12.89 6.09
N GLY A 6 69.91 -14.02 5.41
CA GLY A 6 70.13 -15.41 5.87
C GLY A 6 68.95 -16.11 6.58
N ALA A 7 68.80 -17.45 6.55
CA ALA A 7 69.45 -18.52 5.76
C ALA A 7 68.53 -19.78 5.82
N ALA A 8 68.12 -20.43 4.72
CA ALA A 8 68.82 -21.47 3.93
C ALA A 8 68.42 -22.94 4.26
N SER A 9 68.41 -23.79 3.22
CA SER A 9 68.35 -25.28 3.19
C SER A 9 67.09 -26.05 3.66
N SER A 10 66.54 -26.77 2.67
CA SER A 10 65.71 -28.01 2.68
C SER A 10 66.51 -29.23 3.25
N PRO A 11 66.03 -30.52 3.33
CA PRO A 11 65.05 -31.17 2.41
C PRO A 11 64.17 -32.40 2.87
N THR A 12 63.19 -32.75 2.01
CA THR A 12 62.63 -34.13 1.75
C THR A 12 61.93 -34.91 2.91
N THR A 13 61.06 -35.92 2.71
CA THR A 13 60.78 -36.84 1.56
C THR A 13 59.35 -37.45 1.66
N ALA A 14 58.92 -38.22 0.63
CA ALA A 14 57.98 -39.37 0.68
C ALA A 14 56.51 -39.12 1.13
N THR A 15 55.52 -38.99 0.23
CA THR A 15 54.76 -39.98 -0.60
C THR A 15 53.37 -40.39 -0.03
N PRO A 16 52.38 -40.76 -0.88
CA PRO A 16 50.95 -40.97 -0.52
C PRO A 16 50.64 -42.50 -0.35
N PRO A 17 49.41 -43.08 -0.50
CA PRO A 17 48.07 -42.51 -0.75
C PRO A 17 46.87 -43.17 0.00
N SER A 18 45.65 -42.71 -0.32
CA SER A 18 44.39 -43.49 -0.43
C SER A 18 43.65 -44.00 0.83
N GLY A 19 42.39 -44.40 0.64
CA GLY A 19 41.67 -45.32 1.54
C GLY A 19 40.39 -44.79 2.20
N ALA A 20 39.23 -45.05 1.59
CA ALA A 20 37.92 -44.89 2.24
C ALA A 20 37.31 -46.26 2.58
N LEU A 21 36.58 -46.39 3.70
CA LEU A 21 35.72 -47.55 3.99
C LEU A 21 34.61 -47.22 5.01
N LYS A 22 33.63 -48.12 5.18
CA LYS A 22 32.34 -47.89 5.86
C LYS A 22 32.04 -48.89 6.98
N ARG A 23 31.26 -48.42 7.98
CA ARG A 23 30.22 -49.13 8.79
C ARG A 23 30.56 -50.43 9.57
N SER A 24 30.29 -50.38 10.89
CA SER A 24 29.46 -51.36 11.64
C SER A 24 29.20 -50.82 13.07
N THR A 25 28.01 -50.37 13.52
CA THR A 25 26.71 -51.05 13.82
C THR A 25 26.63 -51.80 15.16
N SER A 26 25.42 -51.81 15.76
CA SER A 26 24.99 -52.45 17.04
C SER A 26 25.28 -51.65 18.33
N SER A 27 24.44 -51.66 19.38
CA SER A 27 23.04 -52.13 19.52
C SER A 27 22.28 -51.41 20.67
N THR A 28 20.94 -51.49 20.67
CA THR A 28 20.04 -50.76 21.60
C THR A 28 19.35 -51.63 22.64
N GLN A 29 19.25 -51.13 23.88
CA GLN A 29 18.25 -51.45 24.91
C GLN A 29 18.18 -50.26 25.90
N ASN A 30 17.08 -49.90 26.58
CA ASN A 30 15.76 -50.53 26.70
C ASN A 30 14.66 -49.49 27.08
N MET A 31 13.41 -49.97 27.21
CA MET A 31 12.22 -49.38 27.86
C MET A 31 11.31 -48.42 27.05
N LYS A 32 10.01 -48.53 27.37
CA LYS A 32 8.86 -47.86 26.75
C LYS A 32 8.09 -47.09 27.82
N ASN A 33 7.44 -45.97 27.47
CA ASN A 33 5.99 -45.73 27.67
C ASN A 33 5.64 -44.23 27.78
N GLN A 34 5.06 -43.66 26.71
CA GLN A 34 3.76 -42.97 26.73
C GLN A 34 3.35 -42.58 25.30
N ARG A 35 2.06 -42.39 25.05
CA ARG A 35 1.49 -41.96 23.75
C ARG A 35 0.32 -41.00 23.98
N SER A 36 0.37 -39.83 23.34
CA SER A 36 -0.79 -39.02 22.98
C SER A 36 -0.31 -38.03 21.90
N ILE A 37 -0.60 -38.23 20.61
CA ILE A 37 -1.84 -37.98 19.84
C ILE A 37 -1.77 -36.64 19.08
N LEU A 38 -1.50 -36.74 17.78
CA LEU A 38 -1.86 -35.82 16.70
C LEU A 38 -1.44 -36.54 15.40
N GLY A 39 -2.42 -37.02 14.63
CA GLY A 39 -2.17 -38.00 13.55
C GLY A 39 -3.40 -38.78 13.11
N PHE A 40 -4.55 -38.11 13.03
CA PHE A 40 -5.85 -38.62 12.60
C PHE A 40 -6.66 -37.42 12.07
N PHE A 41 -7.27 -37.41 10.88
CA PHE A 41 -7.36 -38.44 9.83
C PHE A 41 -7.14 -37.84 8.43
N GLN A 42 -6.38 -38.56 7.60
CA GLN A 42 -6.77 -38.79 6.20
C GLN A 42 -7.17 -40.27 6.07
N LYS A 43 -8.24 -40.54 5.33
CA LYS A 43 -8.75 -41.87 4.93
C LYS A 43 -9.72 -41.67 3.75
N SER A 44 -9.96 -42.64 2.87
CA SER A 44 -9.55 -44.06 2.86
C SER A 44 -9.51 -44.64 1.46
N SER A 45 -8.72 -45.70 1.27
CA SER A 45 -8.90 -46.70 0.22
C SER A 45 -9.26 -48.07 0.82
N PRO A 46 -9.94 -48.93 0.03
CA PRO A 46 -9.71 -50.37 -0.07
C PRO A 46 -9.01 -50.69 -1.41
N SER A 47 -8.43 -51.87 -1.69
CA SER A 47 -8.18 -53.11 -0.92
C SER A 47 -6.92 -53.81 -1.49
N ALA A 48 -6.53 -54.95 -0.92
CA ALA A 48 -5.44 -55.84 -1.40
C ALA A 48 -5.96 -57.31 -1.37
N PRO A 49 -5.30 -58.33 -1.99
CA PRO A 49 -3.95 -58.79 -1.59
C PRO A 49 -3.04 -59.47 -2.68
N SER A 50 -1.81 -59.83 -2.25
CA SER A 50 -0.87 -60.83 -2.82
C SER A 50 -0.08 -60.49 -4.11
N GLY A 51 1.16 -60.99 -4.35
CA GLY A 51 2.08 -61.73 -3.46
C GLY A 51 3.41 -62.21 -4.10
N ALA A 52 4.49 -62.19 -3.30
CA ALA A 52 5.73 -63.03 -3.31
C ALA A 52 6.66 -63.24 -4.55
N ARG A 53 7.97 -62.91 -4.36
CA ARG A 53 9.21 -63.54 -4.94
C ARG A 53 9.51 -63.31 -6.45
N ASN A 54 10.75 -63.37 -6.98
CA ASN A 54 12.14 -63.45 -6.46
C ASN A 54 13.21 -63.03 -7.54
N THR A 55 14.42 -62.60 -7.12
CA THR A 55 15.78 -62.69 -7.76
C THR A 55 15.95 -62.53 -9.31
N GLU A 56 16.70 -61.54 -9.85
CA GLU A 56 18.19 -61.37 -9.94
C GLU A 56 18.92 -62.25 -11.02
N PRO A 57 20.12 -61.89 -11.58
CA PRO A 57 20.94 -60.65 -11.45
C PRO A 57 21.51 -60.09 -12.80
N ALA A 58 22.55 -59.24 -12.76
CA ALA A 58 23.09 -58.38 -13.84
C ALA A 58 24.36 -58.87 -14.59
N SER A 59 24.79 -58.14 -15.64
CA SER A 59 26.21 -57.94 -16.05
C SER A 59 26.39 -56.79 -17.10
N SER A 60 27.63 -56.44 -17.45
CA SER A 60 28.09 -55.28 -18.28
C SER A 60 29.41 -55.68 -19.03
N PRO A 61 30.28 -54.82 -19.64
CA PRO A 61 30.28 -53.38 -20.00
C PRO A 61 30.89 -53.05 -21.42
N ALA A 62 31.48 -51.84 -21.62
CA ALA A 62 32.54 -51.47 -22.61
C ALA A 62 32.12 -51.18 -24.09
N GLU A 63 32.85 -50.41 -24.95
CA GLU A 63 34.02 -49.49 -24.78
C GLU A 63 34.13 -48.39 -25.90
N ARG A 64 34.84 -47.29 -25.57
CA ARG A 64 35.73 -46.39 -26.38
C ARG A 64 35.64 -46.16 -27.92
N ALA A 65 35.80 -44.86 -28.28
CA ALA A 65 36.66 -44.30 -29.37
C ALA A 65 36.29 -44.57 -30.86
N SER A 66 36.80 -43.89 -31.91
CA SER A 66 37.25 -42.48 -32.13
C SER A 66 37.58 -42.22 -33.63
N GLU A 67 37.65 -40.94 -34.05
CA GLU A 67 38.38 -40.40 -35.23
C GLU A 67 37.79 -40.36 -36.68
N LYS A 68 37.80 -39.12 -37.24
CA LYS A 68 38.32 -38.66 -38.56
C LYS A 68 37.60 -38.87 -39.93
N ARG A 69 37.38 -37.69 -40.56
CA ARG A 69 37.75 -37.26 -41.95
C ARG A 69 36.87 -37.59 -43.17
N GLU A 70 36.57 -36.50 -43.92
CA GLU A 70 36.66 -36.30 -45.39
C GLU A 70 35.78 -37.18 -46.34
N ALA A 71 35.24 -36.71 -47.48
CA ALA A 71 35.03 -35.35 -48.01
C ALA A 71 34.04 -35.36 -49.22
N ASN A 72 33.57 -34.17 -49.62
CA ASN A 72 33.20 -33.75 -50.99
C ASN A 72 32.16 -34.52 -51.87
N SER A 73 31.02 -33.84 -52.10
CA SER A 73 30.64 -33.23 -53.41
C SER A 73 29.57 -33.85 -54.37
N SER A 74 28.69 -32.95 -54.82
CA SER A 74 28.20 -32.74 -56.22
C SER A 74 26.93 -33.43 -56.80
N LYS A 75 25.89 -32.59 -56.99
CA LYS A 75 25.13 -32.29 -58.23
C LYS A 75 24.39 -33.37 -59.09
N ALA A 76 23.06 -33.20 -59.13
CA ALA A 76 22.24 -32.81 -60.31
C ALA A 76 21.50 -33.82 -61.25
N THR A 77 20.16 -33.84 -61.11
CA THR A 77 19.09 -33.67 -62.15
C THR A 77 18.78 -34.70 -63.26
N SER A 78 17.45 -34.80 -63.56
CA SER A 78 16.79 -35.15 -64.86
C SER A 78 16.64 -36.65 -65.23
N LYS A 79 15.61 -37.16 -65.97
CA LYS A 79 14.18 -36.81 -66.25
C LYS A 79 13.51 -37.95 -67.08
N ILE A 80 12.16 -37.95 -67.28
CA ILE A 80 11.40 -38.57 -68.43
C ILE A 80 11.33 -40.14 -68.42
N GLU A 81 10.32 -40.93 -68.89
CA GLU A 81 8.94 -40.85 -69.49
C GLU A 81 8.29 -42.30 -69.51
N LYS A 82 7.07 -42.70 -70.00
CA LYS A 82 5.73 -42.19 -70.43
C LYS A 82 4.80 -43.44 -70.66
N LYS A 83 3.48 -43.24 -70.95
CA LYS A 83 2.46 -44.14 -71.61
C LYS A 83 1.58 -45.05 -70.71
N SER A 84 0.29 -45.35 -71.02
CA SER A 84 -0.74 -44.77 -71.94
C SER A 84 -2.07 -45.60 -71.89
N ILE A 85 -3.29 -45.20 -72.27
CA ILE A 85 -4.13 -43.95 -72.24
C ILE A 85 -5.55 -44.32 -72.76
N PRO A 86 -6.62 -44.19 -71.94
CA PRO A 86 -7.84 -43.41 -72.31
C PRO A 86 -8.01 -42.17 -71.39
N ARG A 87 -8.95 -41.20 -71.51
CA ARG A 87 -10.11 -40.87 -72.39
C ARG A 87 -11.49 -41.49 -72.11
N PHE A 88 -12.63 -40.76 -72.16
CA PHE A 88 -12.97 -39.29 -72.27
C PHE A 88 -14.34 -39.09 -71.53
N THR A 89 -14.73 -37.94 -70.94
CA THR A 89 -15.06 -36.64 -71.57
C THR A 89 -14.94 -35.41 -70.62
N GLN A 90 -15.08 -34.21 -71.19
CA GLN A 90 -15.26 -32.84 -70.65
C GLN A 90 -16.10 -32.69 -69.34
N ASN A 91 -15.96 -31.63 -68.50
CA ASN A 91 -15.09 -30.44 -68.53
C ASN A 91 -14.96 -29.76 -67.14
N LEU A 92 -13.79 -29.13 -66.90
CA LEU A 92 -13.51 -28.02 -65.94
C LEU A 92 -13.70 -28.24 -64.41
N THR A 93 -12.82 -27.62 -63.64
CA THR A 93 -12.69 -27.65 -62.16
C THR A 93 -13.64 -26.68 -61.45
N PRO A 94 -13.97 -26.94 -60.18
CA PRO A 94 -13.47 -26.05 -59.13
C PRO A 94 -12.93 -26.77 -57.86
N VAL A 95 -12.54 -25.96 -56.88
CA VAL A 95 -12.02 -26.29 -55.54
C VAL A 95 -13.01 -27.11 -54.70
N PRO A 96 -12.56 -28.07 -53.86
CA PRO A 96 -13.41 -28.67 -52.83
C PRO A 96 -13.50 -27.75 -51.59
N SER A 97 -14.73 -27.37 -51.21
CA SER A 97 -15.03 -26.86 -49.88
C SER A 97 -15.20 -28.00 -48.87
N SER A 98 -15.41 -27.60 -47.62
CA SER A 98 -16.01 -28.35 -46.51
C SER A 98 -16.95 -29.52 -46.86
N ASP A 99 -16.91 -30.58 -46.04
CA ASP A 99 -17.97 -30.87 -45.07
C ASP A 99 -17.64 -32.16 -44.28
N LEU A 100 -18.09 -32.24 -43.01
CA LEU A 100 -18.12 -33.49 -42.24
C LEU A 100 -19.39 -33.55 -41.38
N VAL A 101 -20.22 -34.56 -41.64
CA VAL A 101 -21.38 -34.94 -40.82
C VAL A 101 -21.39 -36.47 -40.67
N VAL A 102 -21.25 -36.92 -39.42
CA VAL A 102 -22.02 -37.99 -38.71
C VAL A 102 -22.80 -38.97 -39.62
N PRO A 103 -22.57 -40.30 -39.54
CA PRO A 103 -23.35 -41.12 -38.58
C PRO A 103 -22.72 -42.41 -37.99
N GLU A 104 -23.19 -42.79 -36.78
CA GLU A 104 -23.57 -44.14 -36.25
C GLU A 104 -22.53 -45.30 -36.31
N GLU A 105 -22.67 -46.53 -35.76
CA GLU A 105 -23.67 -47.33 -34.98
C GLU A 105 -22.89 -48.52 -34.30
N ASP A 106 -23.36 -49.31 -33.31
CA ASP A 106 -23.76 -49.01 -31.92
C ASP A 106 -23.49 -50.27 -31.01
N GLU A 107 -24.47 -50.82 -30.27
CA GLU A 107 -24.49 -52.05 -29.38
C GLU A 107 -23.85 -51.94 -27.97
N ASP A 108 -24.40 -52.46 -26.85
CA ASP A 108 -25.78 -52.70 -26.32
C ASP A 108 -25.58 -53.17 -24.82
N GLU A 109 -26.54 -53.37 -23.89
CA GLU A 109 -28.00 -53.54 -23.92
C GLU A 109 -28.65 -53.06 -22.59
N THR A 110 -29.73 -52.26 -22.68
CA THR A 110 -30.93 -52.01 -21.80
C THR A 110 -30.86 -52.13 -20.22
N GLN A 111 -31.70 -51.52 -19.35
CA GLN A 111 -33.12 -51.05 -19.27
C GLN A 111 -33.21 -49.95 -18.16
N ASP A 112 -34.26 -49.15 -17.89
CA ASP A 112 -35.45 -48.59 -18.57
C ASP A 112 -36.16 -47.58 -17.58
N VAL A 113 -37.31 -47.00 -17.95
CA VAL A 113 -38.35 -46.32 -17.13
C VAL A 113 -38.19 -44.82 -16.79
N GLU A 114 -38.77 -44.01 -17.69
CA GLU A 114 -39.61 -42.80 -17.47
C GLU A 114 -39.17 -41.53 -16.68
N LYS A 115 -39.51 -40.39 -17.33
CA LYS A 115 -40.07 -39.11 -16.81
C LYS A 115 -39.15 -37.94 -16.37
N LYS A 116 -39.29 -36.89 -17.21
CA LYS A 116 -39.45 -35.44 -16.90
C LYS A 116 -38.24 -34.52 -16.73
N THR A 117 -38.36 -33.40 -17.43
CA THR A 117 -37.51 -32.20 -17.45
C THR A 117 -37.86 -31.18 -16.37
N ALA A 118 -36.94 -30.22 -16.18
CA ALA A 118 -37.12 -28.80 -15.84
C ALA A 118 -36.67 -28.32 -14.44
N SER A 119 -35.82 -27.29 -14.46
CA SER A 119 -35.39 -26.50 -13.29
C SER A 119 -36.48 -25.51 -12.85
N PRO A 120 -36.75 -25.35 -11.53
CA PRO A 120 -37.65 -24.31 -11.00
C PRO A 120 -36.93 -22.98 -10.73
N SER A 121 -37.68 -21.91 -10.48
CA SER A 121 -37.13 -20.54 -10.35
C SER A 121 -38.00 -19.56 -9.55
N ARG A 122 -37.37 -18.44 -9.15
CA ARG A 122 -37.96 -17.10 -8.86
C ARG A 122 -38.99 -16.93 -7.72
N ARG A 123 -39.00 -15.73 -7.13
CA ARG A 123 -40.11 -14.72 -7.12
C ARG A 123 -39.76 -13.57 -6.14
N ALA A 124 -40.22 -12.32 -6.29
CA ALA A 124 -40.78 -11.59 -7.44
C ALA A 124 -40.83 -10.06 -7.16
N LYS A 125 -40.86 -9.25 -8.21
CA LYS A 125 -41.50 -7.92 -8.24
C LYS A 125 -42.66 -7.95 -9.25
N LYS A 126 -43.66 -7.07 -9.08
CA LYS A 126 -44.82 -6.93 -10.01
C LYS A 126 -44.51 -5.93 -11.14
N GLN A 127 -45.26 -6.06 -12.24
CA GLN A 127 -45.21 -5.26 -13.46
C GLN A 127 -46.63 -5.18 -14.07
N ILE A 128 -46.92 -4.14 -14.86
CA ILE A 128 -48.01 -3.90 -15.85
C ILE A 128 -47.82 -2.41 -16.24
N SER A 129 -47.39 -1.98 -17.45
CA SER A 129 -47.91 -2.12 -18.84
C SER A 129 -49.17 -1.26 -19.10
N TYR A 130 -49.45 -0.65 -20.27
CA TYR A 130 -48.83 -0.51 -21.62
C TYR A 130 -48.82 1.02 -22.00
N ALA A 131 -48.47 1.56 -23.19
CA ALA A 131 -48.25 1.06 -24.57
C ALA A 131 -47.19 1.92 -25.32
N GLU A 132 -47.16 1.87 -26.67
CA GLU A 132 -46.20 2.54 -27.57
C GLU A 132 -46.86 3.48 -28.60
N SER A 133 -46.14 4.54 -29.04
CA SER A 133 -46.21 5.24 -30.36
C SER A 133 -45.03 6.26 -30.37
N GLU A 134 -44.12 6.37 -31.34
CA GLU A 134 -44.25 6.59 -32.80
C GLU A 134 -44.85 7.96 -33.21
N SER A 135 -43.98 8.92 -33.58
CA SER A 135 -44.19 9.89 -34.67
C SER A 135 -42.93 10.75 -34.95
N GLU A 136 -42.78 11.14 -36.21
CA GLU A 136 -42.06 12.31 -36.75
C GLU A 136 -42.63 13.63 -36.13
N GLY A 137 -42.02 14.82 -36.23
CA GLY A 137 -40.83 15.33 -36.93
C GLY A 137 -40.95 16.85 -37.19
N GLU A 138 -39.86 17.52 -37.56
CA GLU A 138 -39.76 18.89 -38.14
C GLU A 138 -40.32 20.12 -37.34
N ASP A 139 -39.38 20.92 -36.82
CA ASP A 139 -39.09 22.34 -37.13
C ASP A 139 -40.06 23.54 -36.86
N ASP A 140 -39.39 24.70 -36.70
CA ASP A 140 -39.77 26.13 -36.87
C ASP A 140 -40.85 26.86 -36.00
N ASP A 141 -40.31 27.71 -35.11
CA ASP A 141 -40.50 29.17 -34.98
C ASP A 141 -41.83 29.89 -34.63
N ASP A 142 -41.62 30.94 -33.81
CA ASP A 142 -42.34 32.22 -33.64
C ASP A 142 -43.89 32.29 -33.63
N ALA A 143 -44.42 32.27 -32.40
CA ALA A 143 -45.15 33.38 -31.76
C ALA A 143 -45.98 34.38 -32.60
N ILE A 144 -47.23 34.64 -32.16
CA ILE A 144 -47.71 36.00 -31.79
C ILE A 144 -49.07 35.97 -31.05
N PHE A 145 -49.32 37.03 -30.27
CA PHE A 145 -50.44 37.24 -29.33
C PHE A 145 -51.87 37.32 -29.95
N GLY A 146 -52.89 37.12 -29.09
CA GLY A 146 -54.27 37.63 -29.29
C GLY A 146 -54.39 39.15 -29.04
N PRO A 147 -55.33 39.70 -28.24
CA PRO A 147 -56.52 39.10 -27.58
C PRO A 147 -57.80 40.00 -27.66
N ASN A 148 -58.96 39.56 -27.10
CA ASN A 148 -59.82 40.36 -26.18
C ASN A 148 -61.21 39.75 -25.87
N ARG A 149 -61.60 39.70 -24.58
CA ARG A 149 -62.66 40.56 -23.99
C ARG A 149 -62.93 40.25 -22.50
N ARG A 150 -62.68 41.26 -21.64
CA ARG A 150 -63.32 41.55 -20.32
C ARG A 150 -63.30 40.42 -19.25
N ASN A 151 -62.91 40.68 -18.00
CA ASN A 151 -63.19 41.89 -17.22
C ASN A 151 -62.14 42.15 -16.11
N SER A 152 -62.24 43.30 -15.43
CA SER A 152 -61.43 43.75 -14.27
C SER A 152 -60.06 44.42 -14.53
N ARG A 153 -60.11 45.76 -14.61
CA ARG A 153 -59.27 46.77 -13.90
C ARG A 153 -57.81 46.42 -13.51
N THR A 154 -56.76 47.24 -13.70
CA THR A 154 -56.41 48.45 -14.55
C THR A 154 -55.07 49.01 -14.01
N SER A 155 -54.14 49.67 -14.73
CA SER A 155 -53.83 49.81 -16.17
C SER A 155 -52.65 50.80 -16.35
N LYS A 156 -51.93 50.77 -17.50
CA LYS A 156 -50.86 51.71 -17.98
C LYS A 156 -49.44 51.44 -17.43
N ARG A 157 -48.32 51.68 -18.15
CA ARG A 157 -48.05 51.93 -19.61
C ARG A 157 -46.52 52.04 -19.89
N ARG A 158 -46.03 51.48 -21.03
CA ARG A 158 -44.66 51.59 -21.64
C ARG A 158 -43.50 50.91 -20.85
N LYS A 159 -42.26 50.74 -21.38
CA LYS A 159 -41.69 50.35 -22.72
C LYS A 159 -40.13 50.55 -22.66
N ILE A 160 -39.36 49.81 -23.48
CA ILE A 160 -37.94 50.02 -23.88
C ILE A 160 -36.89 49.28 -23.02
N SER A 161 -35.78 48.91 -23.69
CA SER A 161 -34.44 48.42 -23.27
C SER A 161 -33.61 49.53 -22.56
N PRO A 162 -32.25 49.47 -22.46
CA PRO A 162 -31.28 48.36 -22.27
C PRO A 162 -30.27 48.68 -21.11
N GLU A 163 -29.13 47.96 -21.07
CA GLU A 163 -27.75 48.42 -20.70
C GLU A 163 -27.35 48.93 -19.29
N SER A 164 -26.04 48.73 -19.02
CA SER A 164 -25.05 49.52 -18.24
C SER A 164 -25.22 49.88 -16.75
N GLU A 165 -24.31 49.29 -15.94
CA GLU A 165 -23.30 49.97 -15.08
C GLU A 165 -23.72 50.84 -13.85
N ASP A 166 -22.70 51.27 -13.10
CA ASP A 166 -22.65 52.05 -11.84
C ASP A 166 -23.35 51.40 -10.60
N GLU A 167 -22.70 50.97 -9.52
CA GLU A 167 -21.42 51.31 -8.84
C GLU A 167 -21.46 52.58 -7.93
N PHE A 168 -20.67 52.53 -6.83
CA PHE A 168 -20.51 53.48 -5.70
C PHE A 168 -21.76 53.75 -4.82
N GLU A 169 -21.79 53.64 -3.47
CA GLU A 169 -20.87 53.87 -2.33
C GLU A 169 -21.02 55.27 -1.66
N GLN A 170 -20.71 55.36 -0.36
CA GLN A 170 -20.65 56.55 0.51
C GLN A 170 -22.01 57.21 0.87
N GLY A 171 -22.15 57.97 1.97
CA GLY A 171 -21.21 58.26 3.07
C GLY A 171 -21.60 59.55 3.84
N GLY A 172 -21.16 59.70 5.10
CA GLY A 172 -21.47 60.87 5.98
C GLY A 172 -22.85 60.77 6.66
N GLU A 173 -23.06 60.82 7.98
CA GLU A 173 -22.40 61.44 9.17
C GLU A 173 -22.89 62.87 9.52
N VAL A 174 -22.79 63.22 10.81
CA VAL A 174 -23.15 64.49 11.51
C VAL A 174 -24.67 64.71 11.71
N GLY A 175 -25.20 64.99 12.93
CA GLY A 175 -24.59 65.01 14.27
C GLY A 175 -25.47 65.73 15.34
N TYR A 176 -24.97 65.78 16.59
CA TYR A 176 -25.37 66.61 17.77
C TYR A 176 -26.40 66.12 18.84
N SER A 177 -25.90 66.13 20.10
CA SER A 177 -26.53 66.46 21.42
C SER A 177 -27.80 65.74 21.91
N ASP A 178 -27.95 65.30 23.18
CA ASP A 178 -27.08 65.18 24.40
C ASP A 178 -27.67 64.00 25.25
N ASP A 179 -27.51 63.71 26.56
CA ASP A 179 -27.07 64.41 27.79
C ASP A 179 -26.68 63.38 28.91
N ALA A 180 -26.47 63.81 30.17
CA ALA A 180 -26.02 63.06 31.36
C ALA A 180 -27.13 62.21 32.07
N GLU A 181 -26.94 61.40 33.14
CA GLU A 181 -25.99 61.41 34.29
C GLU A 181 -25.53 60.01 34.84
N MET A 182 -24.51 60.07 35.71
CA MET A 182 -23.81 59.12 36.65
C MET A 182 -24.68 58.17 37.54
N ASP A 183 -24.23 57.21 38.38
CA ASP A 183 -23.01 56.39 38.71
C ASP A 183 -23.42 55.38 39.86
N ASP A 184 -22.63 54.47 40.47
CA ASP A 184 -21.68 53.41 40.05
C ASP A 184 -21.28 52.53 41.31
N PHE A 185 -20.46 51.47 41.12
CA PHE A 185 -19.36 50.99 42.01
C PHE A 185 -19.57 49.86 43.06
N ILE A 186 -18.55 48.95 43.15
CA ILE A 186 -18.22 47.86 44.16
C ILE A 186 -19.27 46.70 44.35
N VAL A 187 -19.04 45.40 44.64
CA VAL A 187 -18.07 44.51 45.36
C VAL A 187 -17.95 44.74 46.89
N ALA A 188 -17.59 43.81 47.80
CA ALA A 188 -17.11 42.41 47.76
C ALA A 188 -17.52 41.66 49.09
N ASP A 189 -17.75 40.33 49.17
CA ASP A 189 -16.82 39.17 49.40
C ASP A 189 -17.11 38.42 50.76
N ASP A 190 -16.68 37.15 50.84
CA ASP A 190 -16.40 36.18 51.94
C ASP A 190 -17.29 35.85 53.19
N SER A 191 -17.16 34.58 53.63
CA SER A 191 -17.25 33.99 55.01
C SER A 191 -18.56 33.60 55.78
N ASP A 192 -18.72 32.27 55.96
CA ASP A 192 -18.94 31.45 57.19
C ASP A 192 -20.15 31.43 58.20
N GLU A 193 -20.34 30.20 58.72
CA GLU A 193 -20.93 29.67 60.00
C GLU A 193 -22.45 29.54 60.38
N GLU A 194 -22.66 28.61 61.33
CA GLU A 194 -23.80 27.73 61.70
C GLU A 194 -25.10 28.28 62.42
N ALA A 195 -26.23 27.62 62.09
CA ALA A 195 -27.22 26.95 62.99
C ALA A 195 -28.34 27.63 63.87
N LYS A 196 -29.61 27.27 63.52
CA LYS A 196 -30.78 26.95 64.42
C LYS A 196 -31.44 28.16 65.17
N PRO A 197 -32.54 28.04 65.99
CA PRO A 197 -33.41 26.89 66.34
C PRO A 197 -34.98 27.10 66.42
N SER A 198 -35.75 25.99 66.32
CA SER A 198 -37.04 25.70 67.06
C SER A 198 -38.38 26.37 66.60
N LYS A 199 -39.63 25.98 67.01
CA LYS A 199 -40.22 24.94 67.92
C LYS A 199 -41.78 24.87 67.80
N LYS A 200 -42.45 23.68 67.92
CA LYS A 200 -43.63 23.37 68.82
C LYS A 200 -44.53 22.15 68.45
N ARG A 201 -44.65 21.19 69.42
CA ARG A 201 -45.85 20.44 69.95
C ARG A 201 -46.78 19.63 69.01
N LYS A 202 -47.53 18.58 69.44
CA LYS A 202 -47.94 18.06 70.80
C LYS A 202 -48.01 16.48 70.85
N ARG A 203 -48.61 15.87 71.89
CA ARG A 203 -48.53 14.42 72.36
C ARG A 203 -49.96 13.88 72.73
N PRO A 204 -50.25 12.61 73.18
CA PRO A 204 -49.47 11.35 73.42
C PRO A 204 -50.12 10.08 72.74
N SER A 205 -50.21 8.79 73.18
CA SER A 205 -49.84 7.94 74.37
C SER A 205 -49.97 6.39 74.11
N ASN A 206 -49.24 5.55 74.90
CA ASN A 206 -49.49 4.19 75.50
C ASN A 206 -50.51 3.15 74.91
N ALA A 207 -50.40 1.80 75.06
CA ALA A 207 -49.32 0.84 75.43
C ALA A 207 -49.76 -0.67 75.32
N ALA A 208 -48.81 -1.62 75.08
CA ALA A 208 -48.70 -3.05 75.53
C ALA A 208 -49.86 -4.13 75.35
N ALA A 209 -49.69 -5.46 75.56
CA ALA A 209 -48.65 -6.49 75.24
C ALA A 209 -49.06 -7.96 75.66
N ARG A 210 -48.37 -9.01 75.12
CA ARG A 210 -48.19 -10.45 75.61
C ARG A 210 -48.92 -11.66 74.94
N LYS A 211 -48.11 -12.56 74.31
CA LYS A 211 -47.97 -14.07 74.34
C LYS A 211 -49.14 -15.13 74.26
N ALA A 212 -48.83 -16.24 73.54
CA ALA A 212 -49.18 -17.69 73.74
C ALA A 212 -50.56 -18.26 73.26
N SER A 213 -50.80 -19.57 72.97
CA SER A 213 -49.99 -20.76 72.52
C SER A 213 -50.83 -22.06 72.35
N SER A 214 -50.52 -23.01 71.44
CA SER A 214 -50.98 -24.45 71.47
C SER A 214 -50.22 -25.42 70.51
N LEU A 215 -50.43 -26.75 70.65
CA LEU A 215 -49.76 -27.94 70.04
C LEU A 215 -50.80 -29.11 69.85
N PRO A 216 -50.56 -30.36 69.32
CA PRO A 216 -49.31 -31.17 69.17
C PRO A 216 -49.15 -32.01 67.85
N ALA A 217 -48.22 -33.00 67.82
CA ALA A 217 -47.87 -33.94 66.71
C ALA A 217 -48.45 -35.39 66.94
N PRO A 218 -48.23 -36.46 66.11
CA PRO A 218 -46.93 -37.10 65.70
C PRO A 218 -46.96 -37.76 64.27
N PRO A 219 -46.20 -38.83 63.89
CA PRO A 219 -44.77 -39.20 64.03
C PRO A 219 -44.04 -39.42 62.66
N SER A 220 -42.78 -39.90 62.67
CA SER A 220 -41.93 -40.29 61.51
C SER A 220 -41.64 -41.80 61.44
N PRO A 221 -41.12 -42.29 60.29
CA PRO A 221 -39.78 -42.94 60.24
C PRO A 221 -38.91 -42.38 59.07
N VAL A 222 -37.57 -42.43 58.97
CA VAL A 222 -36.55 -43.53 58.94
C VAL A 222 -36.90 -44.68 57.95
N GLU A 223 -35.97 -45.35 57.23
CA GLU A 223 -34.49 -45.37 57.08
C GLU A 223 -34.21 -45.98 55.66
N ASP A 224 -33.08 -45.83 54.93
CA ASP A 224 -31.80 -45.12 55.07
C ASP A 224 -31.12 -44.94 53.66
N LEU A 225 -29.79 -44.74 53.59
CA LEU A 225 -28.73 -45.10 52.59
C LEU A 225 -29.15 -45.65 51.18
N ASP A 226 -28.46 -45.33 50.08
CA ASP A 226 -27.03 -45.69 49.85
C ASP A 226 -26.27 -44.78 48.84
N LEU A 227 -24.95 -45.02 48.67
CA LEU A 227 -24.05 -44.30 47.75
C LEU A 227 -23.86 -45.02 46.40
N ASP A 228 -23.62 -44.27 45.31
CA ASP A 228 -22.49 -44.60 44.41
C ASP A 228 -21.99 -43.42 43.54
N VAL A 229 -20.70 -43.42 43.16
CA VAL A 229 -19.96 -42.31 42.50
C VAL A 229 -18.68 -42.85 41.83
N PRO A 230 -18.18 -42.37 40.66
CA PRO A 230 -18.79 -41.72 39.47
C PRO A 230 -18.44 -42.51 38.16
N ASP A 231 -18.64 -41.93 36.97
CA ASP A 231 -17.52 -41.48 36.11
C ASP A 231 -17.99 -40.57 34.95
N ALA A 232 -17.05 -40.00 34.17
CA ALA A 232 -17.31 -38.96 33.16
C ALA A 232 -17.08 -39.38 31.70
N SER A 233 -17.95 -38.96 30.76
CA SER A 233 -17.57 -38.63 29.37
C SER A 233 -18.74 -38.03 28.55
N SER A 234 -18.40 -37.32 27.46
CA SER A 234 -19.30 -36.73 26.44
C SER A 234 -20.23 -35.59 26.91
N GLY A 235 -20.70 -34.67 26.05
CA GLY A 235 -20.36 -34.52 24.62
C GLY A 235 -21.56 -34.24 23.70
N THR A 236 -22.44 -33.30 24.07
CA THR A 236 -23.69 -33.02 23.35
C THR A 236 -23.51 -32.10 22.13
N ALA A 237 -22.85 -32.61 21.09
CA ALA A 237 -23.10 -32.14 19.73
C ALA A 237 -24.42 -32.78 19.23
N LEU A 238 -25.46 -31.97 19.05
CA LEU A 238 -26.74 -32.46 18.51
C LEU A 238 -26.56 -32.78 17.01
N LYS A 239 -26.65 -34.07 16.67
CA LYS A 239 -26.58 -34.54 15.28
C LYS A 239 -27.71 -33.93 14.45
N TRP A 240 -27.35 -33.22 13.38
CA TRP A 240 -28.25 -33.04 12.25
C TRP A 240 -28.31 -34.35 11.45
N THR A 241 -29.52 -34.83 11.18
CA THR A 241 -29.80 -35.86 10.19
C THR A 241 -30.39 -35.17 8.97
N TYR A 242 -29.62 -35.10 7.88
CA TYR A 242 -30.10 -34.64 6.59
C TYR A 242 -30.93 -35.74 5.92
N ASP A 243 -32.11 -35.39 5.44
CA ASP A 243 -33.09 -36.30 4.84
C ASP A 243 -33.44 -35.75 3.43
N PRO A 244 -32.95 -36.36 2.34
CA PRO A 244 -32.90 -35.73 1.02
C PRO A 244 -34.23 -35.72 0.24
N GLU A 245 -35.25 -36.46 0.67
CA GLU A 245 -36.49 -36.63 -0.12
C GLU A 245 -37.63 -35.65 0.26
N ASN A 246 -37.43 -34.82 1.30
CA ASN A 246 -38.52 -34.01 1.87
C ASN A 246 -38.58 -32.58 1.29
N GLN A 247 -39.31 -32.42 0.17
CA GLN A 247 -39.34 -31.17 -0.61
C GLN A 247 -40.50 -30.19 -0.29
N GLU A 248 -41.12 -30.23 0.91
CA GLU A 248 -42.18 -29.27 1.29
C GLU A 248 -41.74 -28.21 2.33
N PRO A 249 -42.01 -26.91 2.09
CA PRO A 249 -41.72 -25.85 3.06
C PRO A 249 -42.72 -25.88 4.22
N ARG A 250 -42.24 -26.21 5.43
CA ARG A 250 -43.07 -26.31 6.64
C ARG A 250 -43.81 -25.00 6.95
N GLN A 251 -45.14 -25.07 7.02
CA GLN A 251 -46.00 -23.96 7.42
C GLN A 251 -45.83 -23.61 8.91
N ASN A 252 -45.83 -22.31 9.23
CA ASN A 252 -45.86 -21.83 10.60
C ASN A 252 -47.21 -22.15 11.27
N ARG A 253 -47.19 -22.99 12.31
CA ARG A 253 -48.37 -23.24 13.16
C ARG A 253 -48.66 -22.02 14.04
N THR A 254 -49.81 -21.39 13.83
CA THR A 254 -50.40 -20.44 14.78
C THR A 254 -50.83 -21.16 16.06
N ILE A 255 -50.18 -20.85 17.18
CA ILE A 255 -50.58 -21.33 18.51
C ILE A 255 -51.67 -20.39 19.05
N GLN A 256 -52.86 -20.91 19.30
CA GLN A 256 -53.94 -20.17 19.95
C GLN A 256 -53.60 -19.94 21.43
N ALA A 257 -53.73 -18.70 21.91
CA ALA A 257 -53.43 -18.34 23.29
C ALA A 257 -54.60 -18.66 24.24
N THR A 258 -54.36 -19.47 25.26
CA THR A 258 -55.26 -19.65 26.41
C THR A 258 -54.77 -18.83 27.60
N PRO A 259 -55.58 -17.93 28.18
CA PRO A 259 -55.12 -17.03 29.24
C PRO A 259 -55.37 -17.59 30.65
N LYS A 260 -54.30 -17.80 31.44
CA LYS A 260 -54.23 -17.56 32.90
C LYS A 260 -52.86 -17.91 33.48
N GLY A 261 -52.49 -17.21 34.57
CA GLY A 261 -51.31 -17.49 35.39
C GLY A 261 -50.24 -16.41 35.30
N THR A 262 -50.30 -15.41 36.19
CA THR A 262 -49.25 -14.39 36.36
C THR A 262 -48.04 -14.98 37.09
N ALA A 263 -47.30 -15.85 36.41
CA ALA A 263 -45.93 -16.18 36.81
C ALA A 263 -45.05 -14.93 36.62
N THR A 264 -44.26 -14.58 37.64
CA THR A 264 -43.25 -13.52 37.51
C THR A 264 -42.26 -13.93 36.41
N PRO A 265 -41.96 -13.09 35.41
CA PRO A 265 -41.01 -13.48 34.38
C PRO A 265 -39.64 -13.70 35.01
N ALA A 266 -39.14 -14.94 34.93
CA ALA A 266 -37.75 -15.23 35.21
C ALA A 266 -36.90 -14.32 34.31
N LYS A 267 -36.11 -13.42 34.90
CA LYS A 267 -35.33 -12.44 34.15
C LYS A 267 -34.47 -13.19 33.12
N GLN A 268 -34.74 -12.98 31.83
CA GLN A 268 -33.81 -13.38 30.77
C GLN A 268 -32.43 -12.83 31.13
N LYS A 269 -31.41 -13.68 31.04
CA LYS A 269 -30.03 -13.27 31.33
C LYS A 269 -29.66 -12.14 30.38
N VAL A 270 -29.06 -11.08 30.92
CA VAL A 270 -28.92 -9.76 30.25
C VAL A 270 -28.13 -9.82 28.94
N HIS A 271 -27.33 -10.88 28.72
CA HIS A 271 -26.57 -11.11 27.48
C HIS A 271 -27.40 -11.46 26.24
N LEU A 272 -28.61 -12.02 26.39
CA LEU A 272 -29.50 -12.36 25.27
C LEU A 272 -30.08 -11.13 24.55
N ARG A 273 -29.78 -9.93 25.06
CA ARG A 273 -30.20 -8.63 24.53
C ARG A 273 -29.09 -8.00 23.70
N GLU A 274 -29.49 -7.31 22.63
CA GLU A 274 -28.55 -6.59 21.77
C GLU A 274 -27.87 -5.41 22.50
N PRO A 275 -26.72 -4.92 22.01
CA PRO A 275 -25.97 -3.83 22.65
C PRO A 275 -26.82 -2.59 22.91
N GLU A 276 -27.72 -2.25 21.99
CA GLU A 276 -28.67 -1.13 22.08
C GLU A 276 -29.68 -1.29 23.23
N GLU A 277 -30.14 -2.51 23.51
CA GLU A 277 -31.01 -2.82 24.66
C GLU A 277 -30.26 -2.81 26.00
N ARG A 278 -28.95 -3.05 25.98
CA ARG A 278 -28.07 -3.04 27.17
C ARG A 278 -27.60 -1.64 27.52
N TYR A 279 -27.31 -0.85 26.49
CA TYR A 279 -26.83 0.53 26.55
C TYR A 279 -27.73 1.40 25.66
N PRO A 280 -28.82 1.98 26.19
CA PRO A 280 -29.80 2.74 25.39
C PRO A 280 -29.24 3.97 24.65
N TRP A 281 -28.03 4.41 24.99
CA TRP A 281 -27.29 5.47 24.29
C TRP A 281 -26.56 4.96 23.03
N LEU A 282 -26.33 3.66 22.87
CA LEU A 282 -25.87 3.06 21.61
C LEU A 282 -26.97 3.02 20.53
N ALA A 283 -28.25 3.13 20.90
CA ALA A 283 -29.34 3.25 19.92
C ALA A 283 -29.41 4.65 19.27
N ASN A 284 -28.86 5.67 19.95
CA ASN A 284 -28.83 7.06 19.50
C ASN A 284 -27.39 7.60 19.64
N ILE A 285 -26.47 7.04 18.86
CA ILE A 285 -25.04 7.37 18.90
C ILE A 285 -24.83 8.87 18.66
N ARG A 286 -24.01 9.46 19.53
CA ARG A 286 -23.53 10.84 19.48
C ARG A 286 -22.02 10.83 19.66
N ASP A 287 -21.32 11.78 19.05
CA ASP A 287 -19.89 11.98 19.30
C ASP A 287 -19.63 12.47 20.74
N ILE A 288 -18.36 12.55 21.16
CA ILE A 288 -17.99 12.94 22.54
C ILE A 288 -18.42 14.37 22.91
N ASP A 289 -18.53 15.26 21.92
CA ASP A 289 -18.96 16.66 22.08
C ASP A 289 -20.51 16.75 22.16
N GLY A 290 -21.23 15.67 21.82
CA GLY A 290 -22.67 15.49 22.02
C GLY A 290 -23.53 15.54 20.75
N HIS A 291 -22.90 15.69 19.58
CA HIS A 291 -23.57 15.85 18.28
C HIS A 291 -24.19 14.54 17.76
N PRO A 292 -25.38 14.57 17.13
CA PRO A 292 -25.92 13.42 16.39
C PRO A 292 -25.16 13.21 15.06
N ARG A 293 -25.32 12.01 14.47
CA ARG A 293 -24.66 11.62 13.19
C ARG A 293 -24.88 12.57 12.02
N ASP A 294 -26.02 13.25 11.98
CA ASP A 294 -26.40 14.15 10.87
C ASP A 294 -25.84 15.58 11.05
N HIS A 295 -25.08 15.84 12.12
CA HIS A 295 -24.48 17.14 12.40
C HIS A 295 -23.17 17.34 11.61
N PRO A 296 -22.91 18.52 11.01
CA PRO A 296 -21.67 18.79 10.27
C PRO A 296 -20.41 18.45 11.07
N ASP A 297 -20.35 18.84 12.34
CA ASP A 297 -19.18 18.65 13.19
C ASP A 297 -19.02 17.24 13.78
N TYR A 298 -20.00 16.34 13.58
CA TYR A 298 -20.00 14.98 14.12
C TYR A 298 -18.68 14.24 13.87
N ASP A 299 -18.16 13.63 14.93
CA ASP A 299 -16.90 12.89 14.91
C ASP A 299 -17.10 11.37 15.09
N PRO A 300 -17.04 10.58 14.00
CA PRO A 300 -17.28 9.14 14.03
C PRO A 300 -16.25 8.34 14.83
N ARG A 301 -15.09 8.94 15.16
CA ARG A 301 -14.02 8.31 15.94
C ARG A 301 -14.33 8.25 17.43
N THR A 302 -15.35 8.97 17.89
CA THR A 302 -15.67 9.14 19.32
C THR A 302 -17.12 8.78 19.64
N ILE A 303 -17.45 8.58 20.92
CA ILE A 303 -18.83 8.37 21.37
C ILE A 303 -19.07 8.96 22.78
N TYR A 304 -20.15 9.70 22.96
CA TYR A 304 -20.55 10.23 24.27
C TYR A 304 -21.21 9.16 25.16
N ILE A 305 -20.69 9.01 26.38
CA ILE A 305 -21.23 8.10 27.40
C ILE A 305 -21.92 8.93 28.50
N PRO A 306 -23.25 8.80 28.70
CA PRO A 306 -23.95 9.58 29.71
C PRO A 306 -23.41 9.36 31.14
N PRO A 307 -23.24 10.41 31.97
CA PRO A 307 -22.75 10.27 33.35
C PRO A 307 -23.54 9.27 34.22
N LEU A 308 -24.85 9.13 33.99
CA LEU A 308 -25.74 8.17 34.65
C LEU A 308 -25.53 6.70 34.22
N ALA A 309 -24.79 6.46 33.13
CA ALA A 309 -24.27 5.14 32.76
C ALA A 309 -22.86 4.96 33.34
N TRP A 310 -21.97 5.95 33.17
CA TRP A 310 -20.60 5.96 33.69
C TRP A 310 -20.51 5.65 35.19
N ALA A 311 -21.41 6.24 36.00
CA ALA A 311 -21.48 6.02 37.44
C ALA A 311 -21.88 4.59 37.86
N LYS A 312 -22.36 3.76 36.92
CA LYS A 312 -22.78 2.35 37.17
C LYS A 312 -21.73 1.33 36.75
N PHE A 313 -20.72 1.73 35.96
CA PHE A 313 -19.66 0.86 35.49
C PHE A 313 -18.74 0.42 36.63
N SER A 314 -18.32 -0.84 36.62
CA SER A 314 -17.22 -1.31 37.48
C SER A 314 -15.90 -0.62 37.10
N PRO A 315 -14.88 -0.59 37.98
CA PRO A 315 -13.58 -0.02 37.67
C PRO A 315 -12.92 -0.59 36.39
N PHE A 316 -13.21 -1.84 36.04
CA PHE A 316 -12.71 -2.48 34.81
C PHE A 316 -13.47 -1.96 33.56
N GLU A 317 -14.81 -1.90 33.63
CA GLU A 317 -15.64 -1.32 32.56
C GLU A 317 -15.29 0.16 32.33
N LYS A 318 -15.01 0.92 33.39
CA LYS A 318 -14.53 2.31 33.28
C LYS A 318 -13.24 2.41 32.46
N GLN A 319 -12.18 1.66 32.82
CA GLN A 319 -10.91 1.70 32.07
C GLN A 319 -11.08 1.32 30.58
N TYR A 320 -11.99 0.38 30.27
CA TYR A 320 -12.29 0.04 28.89
C TYR A 320 -13.02 1.19 28.17
N TRP A 321 -14.12 1.68 28.74
CA TRP A 321 -14.94 2.73 28.13
C TRP A 321 -14.22 4.08 28.07
N GLU A 322 -13.27 4.36 28.97
CA GLU A 322 -12.42 5.56 28.93
C GLU A 322 -11.59 5.68 27.65
N ILE A 323 -11.15 4.53 27.13
CA ILE A 323 -10.43 4.40 25.87
C ILE A 323 -11.43 4.30 24.72
N LYS A 324 -12.42 3.40 24.80
CA LYS A 324 -13.38 3.14 23.70
C LYS A 324 -14.25 4.36 23.35
N GLN A 325 -14.48 5.31 24.27
CA GLN A 325 -15.16 6.58 23.97
C GLN A 325 -14.36 7.54 23.08
N LYS A 326 -13.02 7.38 23.04
CA LYS A 326 -12.09 8.17 22.22
C LYS A 326 -11.66 7.43 20.94
N PHE A 327 -11.91 6.13 20.89
CA PHE A 327 -11.45 5.18 19.86
C PHE A 327 -12.63 4.27 19.43
N TRP A 328 -13.73 4.89 19.03
CA TRP A 328 -14.98 4.22 18.67
C TRP A 328 -14.88 3.49 17.32
N ASP A 329 -14.18 4.09 16.35
CA ASP A 329 -13.86 3.53 15.03
C ASP A 329 -12.80 2.41 15.06
N THR A 330 -12.15 2.22 16.21
CA THR A 330 -10.90 1.47 16.37
C THR A 330 -11.13 0.24 17.24
N VAL A 331 -10.65 -0.93 16.83
CA VAL A 331 -10.84 -2.20 17.55
C VAL A 331 -9.90 -2.26 18.76
N VAL A 332 -10.45 -2.40 19.97
CA VAL A 332 -9.67 -2.34 21.22
C VAL A 332 -9.28 -3.74 21.70
N PHE A 333 -7.99 -4.07 21.62
CA PHE A 333 -7.41 -5.28 22.19
C PHE A 333 -6.98 -5.01 23.62
N PHE A 334 -7.78 -5.47 24.60
CA PHE A 334 -7.66 -5.05 26.01
C PHE A 334 -7.01 -6.14 26.89
N LYS A 335 -5.81 -5.88 27.41
CA LYS A 335 -4.99 -6.91 28.08
C LYS A 335 -5.48 -7.32 29.46
N LYS A 336 -5.56 -8.62 29.71
CA LYS A 336 -6.14 -9.22 30.92
C LYS A 336 -5.41 -10.50 31.34
N GLY A 337 -4.20 -10.33 31.88
CA GLY A 337 -3.27 -11.43 32.08
C GLY A 337 -2.65 -11.83 30.73
N LYS A 338 -2.63 -13.14 30.43
CA LYS A 338 -2.01 -13.70 29.21
C LYS A 338 -2.90 -13.68 27.96
N PHE A 339 -3.93 -12.84 27.95
CA PHE A 339 -4.90 -12.71 26.86
C PHE A 339 -5.20 -11.23 26.60
N TYR A 340 -5.48 -10.91 25.35
CA TYR A 340 -6.19 -9.69 24.97
C TYR A 340 -7.66 -10.07 24.75
N GLU A 341 -8.57 -9.36 25.41
CA GLU A 341 -10.01 -9.53 25.28
C GLU A 341 -10.58 -8.33 24.48
N LEU A 342 -11.42 -8.59 23.48
CA LEU A 342 -12.20 -7.59 22.73
C LEU A 342 -13.65 -7.63 23.25
N TYR A 343 -14.35 -6.49 23.26
CA TYR A 343 -15.67 -6.39 23.91
C TYR A 343 -16.78 -5.80 23.01
N GLU A 344 -18.02 -6.26 23.22
CA GLU A 344 -19.27 -5.81 22.59
C GLU A 344 -19.21 -5.77 21.06
N ASN A 345 -19.13 -4.59 20.44
CA ASN A 345 -19.07 -4.44 18.98
C ASN A 345 -17.78 -5.08 18.43
N ASP A 346 -16.66 -4.83 19.09
CA ASP A 346 -15.34 -5.36 18.71
C ASP A 346 -15.29 -6.89 18.85
N ALA A 347 -16.01 -7.43 19.84
CA ALA A 347 -16.21 -8.87 19.99
C ALA A 347 -17.12 -9.46 18.90
N THR A 348 -18.11 -8.71 18.44
CA THR A 348 -19.01 -9.11 17.36
C THR A 348 -18.27 -9.14 16.02
N ILE A 349 -17.44 -8.13 15.73
CA ILE A 349 -16.53 -8.08 14.58
C ILE A 349 -15.58 -9.28 14.61
N GLY A 350 -14.90 -9.52 15.74
CA GLY A 350 -13.98 -10.64 15.90
C GLY A 350 -14.62 -12.02 15.74
N HIS A 351 -15.87 -12.18 16.18
CA HIS A 351 -16.62 -13.41 15.96
C HIS A 351 -17.05 -13.58 14.49
N GLN A 352 -17.59 -12.54 13.87
CA GLN A 352 -18.13 -12.61 12.50
C GLN A 352 -17.06 -12.74 11.40
N LEU A 353 -15.91 -12.09 11.55
CA LEU A 353 -14.85 -12.11 10.54
C LEU A 353 -13.86 -13.28 10.68
N PHE A 354 -13.69 -13.81 11.89
CA PHE A 354 -12.58 -14.72 12.22
C PHE A 354 -12.99 -15.96 13.02
N ASP A 355 -14.29 -16.22 13.20
CA ASP A 355 -14.87 -17.28 14.05
C ASP A 355 -14.28 -17.35 15.47
N LEU A 356 -13.84 -16.21 16.01
CA LEU A 356 -13.37 -16.14 17.39
C LEU A 356 -14.55 -16.44 18.33
N LYS A 357 -14.35 -17.40 19.24
CA LYS A 357 -15.43 -17.92 20.08
C LYS A 357 -16.00 -16.86 21.02
N LEU A 358 -17.18 -16.36 20.70
CA LEU A 358 -17.95 -15.42 21.50
C LEU A 358 -18.38 -16.05 22.84
N THR A 359 -18.13 -15.34 23.95
CA THR A 359 -18.57 -15.72 25.30
C THR A 359 -18.94 -14.48 26.12
N ASP A 360 -19.70 -14.66 27.21
CA ASP A 360 -20.07 -13.55 28.11
C ASP A 360 -19.17 -13.51 29.35
N ARG A 361 -18.53 -12.36 29.61
CA ARG A 361 -17.75 -12.10 30.83
C ARG A 361 -17.85 -10.64 31.26
N VAL A 362 -17.81 -10.40 32.57
CA VAL A 362 -17.86 -9.04 33.15
C VAL A 362 -19.06 -8.22 32.62
N ASN A 363 -20.22 -8.86 32.46
CA ASN A 363 -21.46 -8.27 31.94
C ASN A 363 -21.41 -7.75 30.47
N MET A 364 -20.34 -8.08 29.73
CA MET A 364 -20.14 -7.71 28.32
C MET A 364 -20.00 -8.96 27.44
N ARG A 365 -20.37 -8.88 26.16
CA ARG A 365 -20.01 -9.91 25.16
C ARG A 365 -18.52 -9.78 24.87
N MET A 366 -17.79 -10.89 24.73
CA MET A 366 -16.34 -10.85 24.48
C MET A 366 -15.81 -12.02 23.64
N VAL A 367 -14.73 -11.75 22.91
CA VAL A 367 -13.81 -12.76 22.34
C VAL A 367 -12.41 -12.47 22.87
N GLY A 368 -11.51 -13.45 22.86
CA GLY A 368 -10.15 -13.23 23.35
C GLY A 368 -9.09 -14.10 22.67
N VAL A 369 -7.90 -13.52 22.51
CA VAL A 369 -6.76 -14.15 21.85
C VAL A 369 -5.56 -14.24 22.82
N PRO A 370 -4.76 -15.31 22.77
CA PRO A 370 -3.53 -15.41 23.57
C PRO A 370 -2.52 -14.30 23.25
N GLU A 371 -1.83 -13.81 24.27
CA GLU A 371 -0.78 -12.79 24.15
C GLU A 371 0.31 -13.14 23.12
N MET A 372 0.75 -14.41 23.08
CA MET A 372 1.72 -14.93 22.11
C MET A 372 1.25 -14.94 20.65
N SER A 373 -0.03 -14.65 20.40
CA SER A 373 -0.63 -14.60 19.06
C SER A 373 -1.16 -13.21 18.69
N LEU A 374 -0.90 -12.18 19.51
CA LEU A 374 -1.41 -10.83 19.27
C LEU A 374 -1.07 -10.34 17.86
N ASP A 375 0.22 -10.35 17.49
CA ASP A 375 0.71 -9.80 16.23
C ASP A 375 0.02 -10.44 15.01
N HIS A 376 -0.20 -11.76 15.05
CA HIS A 376 -0.93 -12.48 13.99
C HIS A 376 -2.37 -11.99 13.86
N TRP A 377 -3.10 -11.88 14.98
CA TRP A 377 -4.49 -11.40 14.95
C TRP A 377 -4.58 -9.92 14.61
N ALA A 378 -3.67 -9.09 15.09
CA ALA A 378 -3.59 -7.68 14.72
C ALA A 378 -3.44 -7.52 13.20
N ASN A 379 -2.52 -8.25 12.57
CA ASN A 379 -2.34 -8.24 11.12
C ASN A 379 -3.62 -8.62 10.36
N GLN A 380 -4.38 -9.62 10.84
CA GLN A 380 -5.64 -10.02 10.20
C GLN A 380 -6.72 -8.93 10.24
N PHE A 381 -6.80 -8.15 11.32
CA PHE A 381 -7.71 -7.02 11.43
C PHE A 381 -7.22 -5.81 10.60
N VAL A 382 -5.92 -5.46 10.63
CA VAL A 382 -5.36 -4.36 9.81
C VAL A 382 -5.50 -4.66 8.32
N ALA A 383 -5.25 -5.89 7.87
CA ALA A 383 -5.46 -6.33 6.49
C ALA A 383 -6.93 -6.34 6.04
N LYS A 384 -7.89 -6.11 6.96
CA LYS A 384 -9.31 -5.87 6.67
C LYS A 384 -9.71 -4.40 6.81
N GLY A 385 -8.73 -3.48 6.96
CA GLY A 385 -8.96 -2.04 7.05
C GLY A 385 -9.30 -1.52 8.45
N PHE A 386 -9.22 -2.35 9.50
CA PHE A 386 -9.51 -1.90 10.86
C PHE A 386 -8.27 -1.30 11.54
N LYS A 387 -8.45 -0.13 12.17
CA LYS A 387 -7.51 0.40 13.16
C LYS A 387 -7.58 -0.45 14.44
N ILE A 388 -6.47 -0.56 15.16
CA ILE A 388 -6.35 -1.41 16.36
C ILE A 388 -5.68 -0.67 17.50
N ALA A 389 -6.36 -0.53 18.64
CA ALA A 389 -5.79 0.00 19.87
C ALA A 389 -5.27 -1.14 20.75
N ARG A 390 -3.95 -1.20 21.00
CA ARG A 390 -3.34 -2.13 21.96
C ARG A 390 -3.35 -1.50 23.35
N VAL A 391 -4.07 -2.09 24.29
CA VAL A 391 -4.14 -1.60 25.68
C VAL A 391 -3.45 -2.58 26.61
N ASP A 392 -2.27 -2.21 27.09
CA ASP A 392 -1.41 -3.03 27.95
C ASP A 392 -1.70 -2.81 29.44
N GLN A 393 -1.09 -3.65 30.29
CA GLN A 393 -1.14 -3.51 31.74
C GLN A 393 0.14 -2.81 32.24
N SER A 394 0.03 -1.60 32.78
CA SER A 394 1.19 -0.77 33.15
C SER A 394 1.84 -1.11 34.49
N GLU A 395 1.34 -2.12 35.21
CA GLU A 395 1.95 -2.64 36.43
C GLU A 395 1.88 -4.18 36.50
N SER A 396 2.93 -4.80 37.04
CA SER A 396 2.89 -6.23 37.37
C SER A 396 1.98 -6.47 38.59
N ALA A 397 1.50 -7.71 38.75
CA ALA A 397 0.68 -8.07 39.90
C ALA A 397 1.43 -7.90 41.25
N LEU A 398 2.77 -7.89 41.22
CA LEU A 398 3.65 -7.68 42.36
C LEU A 398 3.87 -6.18 42.61
N GLY A 399 4.11 -5.39 41.55
CA GLY A 399 4.13 -3.93 41.62
C GLY A 399 2.83 -3.35 42.21
N LYS A 400 1.68 -3.93 41.86
CA LYS A 400 0.39 -3.59 42.46
C LYS A 400 0.33 -3.86 43.98
N GLU A 401 0.85 -5.00 44.45
CA GLU A 401 0.94 -5.30 45.90
C GLU A 401 1.85 -4.28 46.62
N MET A 402 2.92 -3.81 45.95
CA MET A 402 3.79 -2.75 46.49
C MET A 402 3.09 -1.39 46.53
N ARG A 403 2.33 -1.00 45.49
CA ARG A 403 1.50 0.23 45.51
C ARG A 403 0.48 0.20 46.63
N GLU A 404 -0.27 -0.90 46.76
CA GLU A 404 -1.27 -1.09 47.83
C GLU A 404 -0.65 -1.06 49.23
N ARG A 405 0.64 -1.35 49.37
CA ARG A 405 1.39 -1.27 50.64
C ARG A 405 1.95 0.12 50.94
N ASN A 406 2.39 0.86 49.92
CA ASN A 406 2.97 2.20 50.06
C ASN A 406 1.89 3.30 50.19
N GLY A 407 0.68 3.05 49.71
CA GLY A 407 -0.48 3.97 49.75
C GLY A 407 -1.05 4.26 51.15
N LYS A 408 -0.29 4.95 52.00
CA LYS A 408 -0.75 5.44 53.32
C LYS A 408 -1.81 6.56 53.15
N LYS A 409 -3.09 6.16 53.12
CA LYS A 409 -4.33 6.97 53.00
C LYS A 409 -4.82 7.28 51.56
N ALA A 410 -5.34 6.27 50.86
CA ALA A 410 -6.58 6.43 50.07
C ALA A 410 -7.25 5.06 49.88
N GLY A 411 -8.53 4.93 50.21
CA GLY A 411 -9.27 3.66 50.18
C GLY A 411 -10.10 3.45 48.92
N GLY A 412 -9.60 3.82 47.74
CA GLY A 412 -10.36 3.75 46.50
C GLY A 412 -10.77 2.31 46.13
N LYS A 413 -11.89 2.17 45.42
CA LYS A 413 -12.22 0.91 44.72
C LYS A 413 -11.43 0.76 43.42
N GLU A 414 -10.90 1.85 42.89
CA GLU A 414 -10.21 1.92 41.60
C GLU A 414 -8.73 1.55 41.74
N ASP A 415 -8.07 1.87 42.86
CA ASP A 415 -6.71 1.40 43.21
C ASP A 415 -6.56 -0.14 43.24
N LYS A 416 -7.67 -0.86 43.40
CA LYS A 416 -7.71 -2.31 43.59
C LYS A 416 -7.65 -3.13 42.31
N ILE A 417 -7.63 -2.50 41.14
CA ILE A 417 -7.37 -3.17 39.87
C ILE A 417 -6.00 -2.80 39.31
N ILE A 418 -5.47 -3.65 38.43
CA ILE A 418 -4.26 -3.35 37.67
C ILE A 418 -4.58 -2.22 36.68
N ARG A 419 -3.79 -1.14 36.69
CA ARG A 419 -3.87 -0.02 35.73
C ARG A 419 -3.62 -0.51 34.30
N ARG A 420 -4.31 0.11 33.34
CA ARG A 420 -4.26 -0.18 31.91
C ARG A 420 -4.24 1.10 31.12
N GLU A 421 -3.41 1.12 30.09
CA GLU A 421 -3.14 2.31 29.30
C GLU A 421 -2.98 1.93 27.84
N LEU A 422 -3.35 2.84 26.94
CA LEU A 422 -3.14 2.69 25.51
C LEU A 422 -1.62 2.69 25.24
N ALA A 423 -1.09 1.57 24.78
CA ALA A 423 0.33 1.43 24.47
C ALA A 423 0.64 1.98 23.08
N CYS A 424 -0.18 1.62 22.09
CA CYS A 424 -0.12 2.15 20.73
C CYS A 424 -1.45 1.93 19.99
N VAL A 425 -1.62 2.64 18.88
CA VAL A 425 -2.65 2.34 17.87
C VAL A 425 -1.95 1.94 16.58
N LEU A 426 -2.39 0.82 15.99
CA LEU A 426 -1.92 0.32 14.70
C LEU A 426 -2.96 0.65 13.63
N THR A 427 -2.53 1.25 12.53
CA THR A 427 -3.32 1.48 11.32
C THR A 427 -2.65 0.79 10.13
N ALA A 428 -3.28 0.75 8.96
CA ALA A 428 -2.61 0.27 7.74
C ALA A 428 -1.52 1.24 7.24
N GLY A 429 -1.61 2.54 7.54
CA GLY A 429 -0.67 3.56 7.10
C GLY A 429 0.52 3.82 8.04
N THR A 430 0.50 3.29 9.27
CA THR A 430 1.48 3.61 10.33
C THR A 430 2.11 2.36 10.99
N LEU A 431 2.31 1.30 10.21
CA LEU A 431 2.94 0.06 10.69
C LEU A 431 4.46 0.20 10.81
N VAL A 432 4.97 0.17 12.04
CA VAL A 432 6.42 0.17 12.35
C VAL A 432 7.05 -1.23 12.43
N GLU A 433 6.27 -2.28 12.65
CA GLU A 433 6.76 -3.66 12.77
C GLU A 433 6.85 -4.34 11.38
N GLY A 434 8.07 -4.65 10.93
CA GLY A 434 8.29 -5.27 9.61
C GLY A 434 7.57 -6.60 9.37
N SER A 435 7.21 -7.34 10.43
CA SER A 435 6.38 -8.56 10.34
C SER A 435 4.88 -8.30 10.20
N MET A 436 4.46 -7.03 10.09
CA MET A 436 3.08 -6.61 9.84
C MET A 436 2.88 -6.00 8.45
N LEU A 437 3.96 -5.59 7.80
CA LEU A 437 3.97 -5.02 6.45
C LEU A 437 3.71 -6.11 5.40
N GLN A 438 3.02 -5.73 4.32
CA GLN A 438 2.65 -6.66 3.25
C GLN A 438 3.72 -6.78 2.17
N ASP A 439 4.56 -5.75 1.99
CA ASP A 439 5.67 -5.74 1.04
C ASP A 439 6.89 -4.92 1.52
N ASP A 440 7.90 -4.85 0.65
CA ASP A 440 9.13 -4.08 0.88
C ASP A 440 8.97 -2.57 0.64
N MET A 441 7.84 -2.11 0.11
CA MET A 441 7.67 -0.74 -0.36
C MET A 441 7.28 0.21 0.77
N SER A 442 7.54 1.50 0.60
CA SER A 442 7.13 2.53 1.58
C SER A 442 5.61 2.67 1.60
N THR A 443 5.04 2.60 2.80
CA THR A 443 3.63 2.88 3.06
C THR A 443 3.53 4.24 3.72
N TYR A 444 2.87 5.20 3.05
CA TYR A 444 2.86 6.59 3.50
C TYR A 444 1.57 6.97 4.24
N CYS A 445 1.76 7.62 5.39
CA CYS A 445 0.75 8.47 6.03
C CYS A 445 1.02 9.93 5.61
N VAL A 446 0.00 10.64 5.11
CA VAL A 446 0.12 11.97 4.52
C VAL A 446 -0.86 12.97 5.14
N ALA A 447 -0.35 14.10 5.63
CA ALA A 447 -1.14 15.27 5.96
C ALA A 447 -1.15 16.29 4.81
N ILE A 448 -2.33 16.90 4.58
CA ILE A 448 -2.59 17.82 3.46
C ILE A 448 -3.31 19.07 4.00
N LYS A 449 -2.66 20.24 3.90
CA LYS A 449 -3.28 21.56 4.04
C LYS A 449 -3.47 22.13 2.64
N GLU A 450 -4.69 22.52 2.29
CA GLU A 450 -5.04 23.18 1.03
C GLU A 450 -5.44 24.63 1.33
N ALA A 451 -4.95 25.57 0.52
CA ALA A 451 -5.22 26.99 0.60
C ALA A 451 -5.38 27.60 -0.81
N ILE A 452 -5.72 28.88 -0.88
CA ILE A 452 -5.74 29.65 -2.14
C ILE A 452 -4.78 30.83 -1.99
N ILE A 453 -3.86 30.97 -2.93
CA ILE A 453 -2.87 32.05 -3.01
C ILE A 453 -2.89 32.57 -4.46
N ASP A 454 -3.06 33.87 -4.65
CA ASP A 454 -3.18 34.53 -5.97
C ASP A 454 -4.17 33.80 -6.92
N ASP A 455 -5.40 33.58 -6.43
CA ASP A 455 -6.50 32.84 -7.07
C ASP A 455 -6.15 31.43 -7.58
N ARG A 456 -5.06 30.84 -7.08
CA ARG A 456 -4.59 29.50 -7.43
C ARG A 456 -4.53 28.59 -6.20
N PRO A 457 -4.76 27.28 -6.35
CA PRO A 457 -4.64 26.34 -5.24
C PRO A 457 -3.18 26.24 -4.79
N ALA A 458 -2.98 26.21 -3.47
CA ALA A 458 -1.68 26.02 -2.84
C ALA A 458 -1.77 24.88 -1.83
N PHE A 459 -0.70 24.08 -1.74
CA PHE A 459 -0.65 22.89 -0.90
C PHE A 459 0.57 22.90 0.01
N GLY A 460 0.34 22.62 1.28
CA GLY A 460 1.33 22.16 2.23
C GLY A 460 1.16 20.67 2.47
N LEU A 461 2.22 19.89 2.28
CA LEU A 461 2.21 18.43 2.40
C LEU A 461 3.31 17.99 3.36
N ALA A 462 2.93 17.21 4.37
CA ALA A 462 3.86 16.55 5.28
C ALA A 462 3.53 15.07 5.36
N PHE A 463 4.50 14.19 5.09
CA PHE A 463 4.25 12.76 5.04
C PHE A 463 5.42 11.93 5.55
N VAL A 464 5.13 10.69 5.96
CA VAL A 464 6.11 9.80 6.59
C VAL A 464 5.89 8.34 6.19
N ASP A 465 6.99 7.62 5.94
CA ASP A 465 7.03 6.15 6.01
C ASP A 465 7.42 5.78 7.44
N THR A 466 6.42 5.45 8.27
CA THR A 466 6.65 5.18 9.71
C THR A 466 7.58 3.99 9.97
N ALA A 467 7.76 3.09 9.00
CA ALA A 467 8.65 1.95 9.17
C ALA A 467 10.13 2.33 9.02
N THR A 468 10.44 3.39 8.26
CA THR A 468 11.81 3.92 8.09
C THR A 468 12.06 5.21 8.88
N GLY A 469 11.01 5.89 9.34
CA GLY A 469 11.11 7.18 10.02
C GLY A 469 11.49 8.34 9.09
N GLN A 470 11.45 8.16 7.77
CA GLN A 470 11.73 9.24 6.83
C GLN A 470 10.51 10.15 6.68
N PHE A 471 10.65 11.39 7.15
CA PHE A 471 9.70 12.47 6.90
C PHE A 471 10.03 13.19 5.60
N SER A 472 8.98 13.53 4.85
CA SER A 472 9.07 14.30 3.61
C SER A 472 8.13 15.49 3.66
N LEU A 473 8.66 16.67 3.33
CA LEU A 473 7.97 17.96 3.39
C LEU A 473 7.88 18.57 1.99
N SER A 474 6.76 19.20 1.65
CA SER A 474 6.56 19.90 0.39
C SER A 474 5.64 21.11 0.57
N GLU A 475 5.93 22.20 -0.13
CA GLU A 475 5.02 23.34 -0.24
C GLU A 475 5.07 23.91 -1.66
N PHE A 476 3.91 24.17 -2.24
CA PHE A 476 3.83 24.80 -3.57
C PHE A 476 2.46 25.46 -3.83
N VAL A 477 2.50 26.57 -4.57
CA VAL A 477 1.35 27.01 -5.39
C VAL A 477 1.31 26.13 -6.65
N ASP A 478 0.14 25.63 -7.01
CA ASP A 478 -0.10 24.74 -8.15
C ASP A 478 -0.85 25.46 -9.29
N ASP A 479 -1.10 24.76 -10.40
CA ASP A 479 -2.00 25.24 -11.44
C ASP A 479 -3.49 24.97 -11.12
N VAL A 480 -4.39 25.53 -11.92
CA VAL A 480 -5.86 25.35 -11.77
C VAL A 480 -6.27 23.87 -11.93
N ASP A 481 -5.43 23.04 -12.55
CA ASP A 481 -5.64 21.60 -12.71
C ASP A 481 -5.01 20.73 -11.62
N MET A 482 -4.31 21.33 -10.66
CA MET A 482 -3.67 20.67 -9.53
C MET A 482 -2.61 19.64 -9.97
N THR A 483 -1.83 19.98 -11.01
CA THR A 483 -0.82 19.10 -11.62
C THR A 483 0.20 18.56 -10.62
N LYS A 484 0.80 19.41 -9.77
CA LYS A 484 1.83 18.96 -8.81
C LYS A 484 1.21 18.06 -7.76
N PHE A 485 0.01 18.38 -7.30
CA PHE A 485 -0.75 17.59 -6.34
C PHE A 485 -1.14 16.22 -6.89
N GLU A 486 -1.68 16.13 -8.11
CA GLU A 486 -1.97 14.83 -8.74
C GLU A 486 -0.69 14.02 -8.97
N THR A 487 0.40 14.65 -9.43
CA THR A 487 1.70 14.01 -9.60
C THR A 487 2.23 13.45 -8.27
N PHE A 488 2.10 14.20 -7.17
CA PHE A 488 2.42 13.75 -5.83
C PHE A 488 1.60 12.51 -5.40
N VAL A 489 0.27 12.54 -5.57
CA VAL A 489 -0.59 11.41 -5.16
C VAL A 489 -0.32 10.18 -6.03
N ALA A 490 -0.10 10.33 -7.34
CA ALA A 490 0.23 9.23 -8.25
C ALA A 490 1.60 8.58 -7.95
N GLN A 491 2.61 9.39 -7.57
CA GLN A 491 3.93 8.90 -7.16
C GLN A 491 3.89 8.20 -5.80
N THR A 492 3.24 8.81 -4.80
CA THR A 492 3.25 8.28 -3.42
C THR A 492 2.27 7.14 -3.21
N ARG A 493 1.05 7.24 -3.77
CA ARG A 493 -0.13 6.39 -3.50
C ARG A 493 -0.38 6.21 -1.99
N PRO A 494 -0.84 7.27 -1.30
CA PRO A 494 -1.01 7.27 0.16
C PRO A 494 -1.93 6.15 0.65
N GLN A 495 -1.54 5.46 1.73
CA GLN A 495 -2.35 4.43 2.38
C GLN A 495 -3.18 5.00 3.54
N GLU A 496 -2.77 6.15 4.08
CA GLU A 496 -3.53 6.90 5.08
C GLU A 496 -3.41 8.41 4.86
N LEU A 497 -4.54 9.10 4.97
CA LEU A 497 -4.71 10.52 4.72
C LEU A 497 -5.17 11.22 6.00
N LEU A 498 -4.55 12.36 6.31
CA LEU A 498 -4.92 13.30 7.36
C LEU A 498 -5.36 14.60 6.68
N LEU A 499 -6.67 14.84 6.67
CA LEU A 499 -7.29 15.96 5.96
C LEU A 499 -7.95 16.90 6.95
N GLU A 500 -7.79 18.20 6.77
CA GLU A 500 -8.55 19.16 7.56
C GLU A 500 -10.05 19.08 7.22
N LYS A 501 -10.88 18.96 8.26
CA LYS A 501 -12.33 18.73 8.07
C LYS A 501 -12.99 19.96 7.45
N SER A 502 -13.62 19.75 6.29
CA SER A 502 -14.33 20.74 5.48
C SER A 502 -13.47 21.77 4.72
N THR A 503 -12.14 21.73 4.81
CA THR A 503 -11.26 22.64 4.02
C THR A 503 -10.98 22.13 2.61
N ILE A 504 -10.72 20.83 2.45
CA ILE A 504 -10.23 20.25 1.19
C ILE A 504 -11.27 20.34 0.06
N SER A 505 -10.84 20.80 -1.12
CA SER A 505 -11.70 21.05 -2.27
C SER A 505 -12.23 19.76 -2.92
N GLN A 506 -13.35 19.89 -3.64
CA GLN A 506 -13.92 18.77 -4.39
C GLN A 506 -13.05 18.30 -5.57
N LYS A 507 -12.06 19.10 -6.01
CA LYS A 507 -11.09 18.69 -7.04
C LYS A 507 -9.98 17.84 -6.42
N ALA A 508 -9.35 18.32 -5.34
CA ALA A 508 -8.37 17.55 -4.57
C ALA A 508 -8.95 16.22 -4.04
N LEU A 509 -10.19 16.22 -3.53
CA LEU A 509 -10.88 14.99 -3.10
C LEU A 509 -11.14 13.98 -4.23
N ARG A 510 -11.33 14.42 -5.48
CA ARG A 510 -11.45 13.52 -6.64
C ARG A 510 -10.09 12.93 -7.03
N ILE A 511 -9.06 13.78 -7.10
CA ILE A 511 -7.67 13.35 -7.39
C ILE A 511 -7.21 12.28 -6.39
N LEU A 512 -7.45 12.50 -5.10
CA LEU A 512 -7.16 11.53 -4.04
C LEU A 512 -7.95 10.22 -4.25
N LYS A 513 -9.27 10.28 -4.49
CA LYS A 513 -10.11 9.07 -4.67
C LYS A 513 -9.76 8.26 -5.91
N ASN A 514 -9.30 8.90 -6.98
CA ASN A 514 -8.93 8.22 -8.23
C ASN A 514 -7.56 7.53 -8.13
N ASN A 515 -6.65 8.04 -7.29
CA ASN A 515 -5.26 7.58 -7.20
C ASN A 515 -4.93 6.76 -5.94
N THR A 516 -5.88 6.59 -5.00
CA THR A 516 -5.69 5.81 -3.76
C THR A 516 -6.49 4.51 -3.77
N GLY A 517 -6.03 3.50 -3.02
CA GLY A 517 -6.66 2.18 -2.99
C GLY A 517 -7.96 2.13 -2.18
N PRO A 518 -8.83 1.13 -2.37
CA PRO A 518 -10.08 0.98 -1.61
C PRO A 518 -9.88 0.69 -0.11
N THR A 519 -8.66 0.36 0.30
CA THR A 519 -8.25 0.14 1.70
C THR A 519 -7.64 1.39 2.37
N THR A 520 -7.56 2.51 1.65
CA THR A 520 -6.97 3.77 2.16
C THR A 520 -7.76 4.29 3.34
N ILE A 521 -7.08 4.70 4.40
CA ILE A 521 -7.72 5.23 5.62
C ILE A 521 -7.83 6.75 5.51
N TRP A 522 -9.04 7.29 5.71
CA TRP A 522 -9.33 8.72 5.61
C TRP A 522 -9.64 9.28 7.01
N ASN A 523 -8.75 10.11 7.54
CA ASN A 523 -8.95 10.80 8.82
C ASN A 523 -9.27 12.27 8.55
N HIS A 524 -10.48 12.70 8.93
CA HIS A 524 -10.86 14.11 8.92
C HIS A 524 -10.62 14.70 10.31
N LEU A 525 -9.63 15.58 10.42
CA LEU A 525 -9.19 16.19 11.68
C LEU A 525 -9.90 17.52 11.93
N LYS A 526 -10.22 17.82 13.19
CA LYS A 526 -10.87 19.07 13.60
C LYS A 526 -9.91 20.28 13.44
N PRO A 527 -10.26 21.33 12.68
CA PRO A 527 -9.43 22.53 12.50
C PRO A 527 -9.00 23.18 13.82
N GLY A 528 -7.76 23.69 13.89
CA GLY A 528 -7.14 24.33 15.05
C GLY A 528 -6.86 23.43 16.27
N LYS A 529 -7.69 22.39 16.50
CA LYS A 529 -7.63 21.49 17.66
C LYS A 529 -6.84 20.21 17.39
N GLU A 530 -6.95 19.69 16.17
CA GLU A 530 -6.28 18.45 15.74
C GLU A 530 -5.44 18.68 14.47
N PHE A 531 -5.99 19.41 13.50
CA PHE A 531 -5.21 19.99 12.42
C PHE A 531 -4.71 21.35 12.93
N TRP A 532 -3.46 21.43 13.36
CA TRP A 532 -2.91 22.66 13.93
C TRP A 532 -2.52 23.68 12.86
N GLU A 533 -2.58 24.96 13.21
CA GLU A 533 -1.96 26.00 12.41
C GLU A 533 -0.45 26.07 12.68
N ALA A 534 0.29 26.75 11.80
CA ALA A 534 1.75 26.77 11.82
C ALA A 534 2.33 27.27 13.16
N ASP A 535 1.76 28.33 13.73
CA ASP A 535 2.25 28.94 14.97
C ASP A 535 2.03 28.02 16.19
N ILE A 536 0.90 27.30 16.23
CA ILE A 536 0.61 26.26 17.23
C ILE A 536 1.62 25.12 17.07
N THR A 537 1.87 24.69 15.84
CA THR A 537 2.81 23.60 15.55
C THR A 537 4.22 23.92 16.05
N VAL A 538 4.74 25.11 15.76
CA VAL A 538 6.07 25.52 16.23
C VAL A 538 6.14 25.53 17.76
N LYS A 539 5.14 26.12 18.44
CA LYS A 539 5.05 26.13 19.92
C LYS A 539 4.98 24.72 20.51
N GLU A 540 4.21 23.83 19.89
CA GLU A 540 4.03 22.44 20.31
C GLU A 540 5.26 21.57 20.03
N LEU A 541 6.08 21.89 19.02
CA LEU A 541 7.38 21.25 18.77
C LEU A 541 8.42 21.71 19.80
N ASP A 542 8.56 23.03 19.99
CA ASP A 542 9.50 23.63 20.94
C ASP A 542 9.19 23.17 22.39
N ALA A 543 7.91 23.08 22.78
CA ALA A 543 7.48 22.60 24.09
C ALA A 543 7.55 21.07 24.28
N SER A 544 7.84 20.29 23.23
CA SER A 544 7.87 18.81 23.29
C SER A 544 9.25 18.21 23.43
N GLU A 545 10.32 19.01 23.39
CA GLU A 545 11.71 18.56 23.58
C GLU A 545 12.09 17.40 22.63
N TYR A 546 11.58 17.41 21.38
CA TYR A 546 11.96 16.42 20.37
C TYR A 546 13.42 16.58 19.92
N PHE A 547 13.90 17.81 19.89
CA PHE A 547 15.29 18.16 19.57
C PHE A 547 15.82 19.01 20.72
N VAL A 548 16.87 18.55 21.38
CA VAL A 548 17.44 19.19 22.58
C VAL A 548 18.87 19.59 22.30
N SER A 549 19.15 20.89 22.40
CA SER A 549 20.50 21.44 22.32
C SER A 549 21.19 21.40 23.70
N GLN A 550 22.51 21.61 23.73
CA GLN A 550 23.24 21.89 24.98
C GLN A 550 23.23 23.39 25.33
N ASP A 551 22.92 24.24 24.35
CA ASP A 551 22.70 25.68 24.51
C ASP A 551 21.19 25.97 24.61
N ASP A 552 20.76 26.99 25.36
CA ASP A 552 19.35 27.32 25.65
C ASP A 552 18.46 27.59 24.40
N ASP A 553 19.02 27.69 23.19
CA ASP A 553 18.28 27.83 21.94
C ASP A 553 18.18 26.48 21.18
N ASN A 554 17.08 25.76 21.42
CA ASN A 554 16.76 24.51 20.73
C ASN A 554 16.60 24.66 19.20
N LEU A 555 16.45 25.86 18.65
CA LEU A 555 16.38 26.08 17.19
C LEU A 555 17.64 25.58 16.47
N GLN A 556 18.77 25.45 17.16
CA GLN A 556 19.99 24.87 16.58
C GLN A 556 19.98 23.34 16.51
N ALA A 557 19.17 22.65 17.32
CA ALA A 557 19.02 21.20 17.29
C ALA A 557 17.98 20.71 16.27
N TRP A 558 17.13 21.60 15.73
CA TRP A 558 16.17 21.26 14.68
C TRP A 558 16.88 20.82 13.38
N PRO A 559 16.47 19.71 12.73
CA PRO A 559 16.99 19.31 11.42
C PRO A 559 16.80 20.41 10.37
N ASP A 560 17.81 20.62 9.50
CA ASP A 560 17.83 21.76 8.57
C ASP A 560 16.58 21.89 7.69
N THR A 561 16.11 20.78 7.11
CA THR A 561 14.86 20.73 6.33
C THR A 561 13.64 21.23 7.13
N LEU A 562 13.56 20.90 8.42
CA LEU A 562 12.46 21.30 9.31
C LEU A 562 12.63 22.75 9.80
N ARG A 563 13.87 23.19 10.00
CA ARG A 563 14.27 24.58 10.29
C ARG A 563 13.84 25.50 9.14
N GLU A 564 14.13 25.12 7.90
CA GLU A 564 13.69 25.82 6.67
C GLU A 564 12.17 25.75 6.43
N ALA A 565 11.48 24.79 7.05
CA ALA A 565 10.02 24.68 7.00
C ALA A 565 9.32 25.51 8.09
N ARG A 566 10.05 26.04 9.10
CA ARG A 566 9.48 26.82 10.21
C ARG A 566 8.76 28.09 9.75
N ASP A 567 9.30 28.73 8.71
CA ASP A 567 8.79 29.99 8.15
C ASP A 567 7.77 29.78 7.02
N LYS A 568 7.26 28.55 6.84
CA LYS A 568 6.36 28.15 5.75
C LYS A 568 5.03 27.60 6.28
N GLU A 569 3.98 28.41 6.19
CA GLU A 569 2.75 28.20 6.96
C GLU A 569 1.99 26.92 6.58
N LEU A 570 1.86 26.60 5.29
CA LEU A 570 1.02 25.47 4.85
C LEU A 570 1.67 24.14 5.21
N VAL A 571 2.96 23.99 4.95
CA VAL A 571 3.71 22.76 5.26
C VAL A 571 3.89 22.58 6.76
N MET A 572 4.05 23.66 7.53
CA MET A 572 4.14 23.58 9.00
C MET A 572 2.77 23.24 9.62
N SER A 573 1.65 23.77 9.11
CA SER A 573 0.30 23.33 9.51
C SER A 573 0.06 21.84 9.18
N ALA A 574 0.43 21.40 7.96
CA ALA A 574 0.34 19.98 7.59
C ALA A 574 1.22 19.09 8.47
N PHE A 575 2.43 19.53 8.81
CA PHE A 575 3.29 18.81 9.75
C PHE A 575 2.69 18.75 11.16
N GLY A 576 2.06 19.84 11.64
CA GLY A 576 1.33 19.85 12.90
C GLY A 576 0.23 18.80 12.99
N ALA A 577 -0.58 18.68 11.94
CA ALA A 577 -1.59 17.62 11.82
C ALA A 577 -0.99 16.21 11.88
N LEU A 578 0.18 16.00 11.25
CA LEU A 578 0.89 14.73 11.30
C LEU A 578 1.46 14.44 12.71
N VAL A 579 2.10 15.42 13.35
CA VAL A 579 2.62 15.32 14.73
C VAL A 579 1.49 15.04 15.73
N GLN A 580 0.36 15.75 15.61
CA GLN A 580 -0.83 15.52 16.42
C GLN A 580 -1.34 14.07 16.26
N TYR A 581 -1.39 13.57 15.04
CA TYR A 581 -1.86 12.21 14.77
C TYR A 581 -0.91 11.16 15.36
N LEU A 582 0.41 11.32 15.16
CA LEU A 582 1.42 10.43 15.75
C LEU A 582 1.37 10.43 17.30
N ARG A 583 1.05 11.57 17.94
CA ARG A 583 0.81 11.65 19.41
C ARG A 583 -0.43 10.88 19.87
N VAL A 584 -1.46 10.80 19.02
CA VAL A 584 -2.65 9.97 19.27
C VAL A 584 -2.32 8.48 19.11
N LEU A 585 -1.49 8.11 18.12
CA LEU A 585 -1.06 6.73 17.88
C LEU A 585 -0.01 6.20 18.87
N LYS A 586 0.73 7.09 19.55
CA LYS A 586 1.95 6.80 20.35
C LYS A 586 3.15 6.38 19.50
N LEU A 587 3.45 7.21 18.50
CA LEU A 587 4.58 7.08 17.58
C LEU A 587 5.36 8.39 17.39
N ASP A 588 5.00 9.49 18.08
CA ASP A 588 5.55 10.82 17.80
C ASP A 588 7.02 10.97 18.22
N ARG A 589 7.39 10.68 19.47
CA ARG A 589 8.80 10.75 19.90
C ARG A 589 9.65 9.76 19.11
N ASP A 590 9.25 8.49 19.10
CA ASP A 590 9.90 7.36 18.42
C ASP A 590 10.26 7.61 16.94
N LEU A 591 9.54 8.50 16.25
CA LEU A 591 9.80 8.84 14.85
C LEU A 591 10.41 10.24 14.65
N ILE A 592 9.91 11.27 15.34
CA ILE A 592 10.35 12.66 15.11
C ILE A 592 11.81 12.84 15.57
N THR A 593 12.19 12.20 16.69
CA THR A 593 13.54 12.33 17.27
C THR A 593 14.66 11.72 16.42
N ILE A 594 14.32 10.96 15.37
CA ILE A 594 15.27 10.44 14.34
C ILE A 594 15.88 11.60 13.52
N GLY A 595 15.15 12.70 13.32
CA GLY A 595 15.62 13.86 12.55
C GLY A 595 15.76 13.64 11.03
N ASN A 596 15.26 12.53 10.49
CA ASN A 596 15.38 12.17 9.06
C ASN A 596 14.32 12.90 8.18
N PHE A 597 14.50 14.20 7.96
CA PHE A 597 13.62 15.07 7.17
C PHE A 597 14.21 15.42 5.80
N SER A 598 13.43 15.29 4.72
CA SER A 598 13.83 15.67 3.35
C SER A 598 12.77 16.50 2.61
N TRP A 599 13.19 17.51 1.84
CA TRP A 599 12.30 18.19 0.90
C TRP A 599 11.88 17.25 -0.24
N TYR A 600 10.61 17.31 -0.62
CA TYR A 600 10.02 16.60 -1.74
C TYR A 600 9.46 17.60 -2.76
N ASP A 601 9.94 17.55 -3.99
CA ASP A 601 9.32 18.19 -5.15
C ASP A 601 8.75 17.07 -6.05
N PRO A 602 7.44 17.05 -6.35
CA PRO A 602 6.85 16.03 -7.22
C PRO A 602 7.36 16.08 -8.67
N ILE A 603 7.83 17.23 -9.14
CA ILE A 603 8.22 17.47 -10.54
C ILE A 603 9.74 17.55 -10.72
N ARG A 604 10.47 18.13 -9.74
CA ARG A 604 11.94 18.32 -9.74
C ARG A 604 12.48 18.99 -11.00
N LYS A 605 11.80 20.07 -11.43
CA LYS A 605 12.09 20.80 -12.69
C LYS A 605 13.59 21.08 -12.86
N ALA A 606 14.09 20.91 -14.09
CA ALA A 606 15.48 21.04 -14.51
C ALA A 606 16.51 20.03 -13.95
N SER A 607 16.14 19.04 -13.13
CA SER A 607 17.05 17.98 -12.66
C SER A 607 16.74 16.58 -13.22
N SER A 608 15.48 16.31 -13.49
CA SER A 608 14.95 15.03 -13.97
C SER A 608 13.93 15.23 -15.10
N LEU A 609 13.70 14.16 -15.87
CA LEU A 609 12.58 14.05 -16.79
C LEU A 609 11.27 14.27 -16.02
N VAL A 610 10.47 15.23 -16.46
CA VAL A 610 9.15 15.49 -15.89
C VAL A 610 8.15 14.44 -16.40
N LEU A 611 7.62 13.67 -15.45
CA LEU A 611 6.50 12.75 -15.63
C LEU A 611 5.37 13.18 -14.70
N ASP A 612 4.30 13.77 -15.24
CA ASP A 612 3.14 14.19 -14.46
C ASP A 612 2.22 13.00 -14.11
N GLY A 613 1.32 13.19 -13.14
CA GLY A 613 0.45 12.13 -12.63
C GLY A 613 -0.31 11.38 -13.73
N GLN A 614 -0.95 12.11 -14.64
CA GLN A 614 -1.64 11.52 -15.79
C GLN A 614 -0.69 10.73 -16.72
N THR A 615 0.55 11.18 -16.94
CA THR A 615 1.54 10.42 -17.72
C THR A 615 2.05 9.17 -16.99
N LEU A 616 2.22 9.21 -15.66
CA LEU A 616 2.58 8.03 -14.85
C LEU A 616 1.50 6.93 -14.95
N ILE A 617 0.23 7.32 -15.02
CA ILE A 617 -0.93 6.43 -15.22
C ILE A 617 -0.98 5.93 -16.67
N ASN A 618 -0.91 6.85 -17.66
CA ASN A 618 -1.01 6.53 -19.09
C ASN A 618 0.05 5.55 -19.58
N MET A 619 1.23 5.56 -18.95
CA MET A 619 2.38 4.70 -19.22
C MET A 619 2.46 3.45 -18.32
N GLU A 620 1.48 3.24 -17.43
CA GLU A 620 1.35 2.06 -16.55
C GLU A 620 2.64 1.76 -15.77
N ILE A 621 3.26 2.80 -15.21
CA ILE A 621 4.61 2.71 -14.63
C ILE A 621 4.62 1.98 -13.29
N PHE A 622 3.65 2.26 -12.42
CA PHE A 622 3.54 1.67 -11.07
C PHE A 622 2.28 0.84 -10.84
N ALA A 623 1.27 0.99 -11.70
CA ALA A 623 0.03 0.22 -11.67
C ALA A 623 -0.51 0.07 -13.10
N ASN A 624 -1.17 -1.04 -13.39
CA ASN A 624 -1.85 -1.28 -14.67
C ASN A 624 -3.25 -0.59 -14.71
N SER A 625 -3.83 -0.48 -15.91
CA SER A 625 -5.17 0.11 -16.12
C SER A 625 -6.35 -0.86 -15.89
N PHE A 626 -6.10 -2.12 -15.52
CA PHE A 626 -7.11 -3.19 -15.49
C PHE A 626 -7.63 -3.48 -14.08
N ASP A 627 -6.75 -3.75 -13.13
CA ASP A 627 -7.08 -4.00 -11.71
C ASP A 627 -6.35 -3.04 -10.74
N GLY A 628 -5.46 -2.19 -11.25
CA GLY A 628 -4.66 -1.25 -10.46
C GLY A 628 -3.49 -1.90 -9.70
N GLY A 629 -3.22 -3.18 -9.96
CA GLY A 629 -2.08 -3.95 -9.46
C GLY A 629 -0.79 -3.69 -10.23
N SER A 630 0.29 -4.31 -9.78
CA SER A 630 1.64 -4.10 -10.33
C SER A 630 2.01 -4.98 -11.52
N GLU A 631 1.17 -5.94 -11.91
CA GLU A 631 1.47 -6.85 -13.01
C GLU A 631 1.47 -6.12 -14.37
N GLY A 632 2.51 -6.40 -15.19
CA GLY A 632 2.71 -5.78 -16.51
C GLY A 632 3.35 -4.39 -16.47
N THR A 633 3.61 -3.82 -15.29
CA THR A 633 4.10 -2.46 -15.13
C THR A 633 5.59 -2.31 -15.44
N LEU A 634 6.01 -1.10 -15.86
CA LEU A 634 7.42 -0.80 -16.10
C LEU A 634 8.28 -1.01 -14.84
N PHE A 635 7.77 -0.62 -13.67
CA PHE A 635 8.47 -0.82 -12.40
C PHE A 635 8.69 -2.31 -12.10
N GLN A 636 7.70 -3.18 -12.35
CA GLN A 636 7.86 -4.63 -12.14
C GLN A 636 8.93 -5.23 -13.07
N LEU A 637 8.99 -4.79 -14.34
CA LEU A 637 9.98 -5.28 -15.30
C LEU A 637 11.42 -4.93 -14.90
N LEU A 638 11.62 -3.68 -14.50
CA LEU A 638 12.95 -3.11 -14.20
C LEU A 638 13.45 -3.41 -12.78
N ASN A 639 12.55 -3.61 -11.80
CA ASN A 639 12.92 -3.81 -10.40
C ASN A 639 13.36 -5.26 -10.12
N ARG A 640 14.68 -5.43 -10.05
CA ARG A 640 15.43 -6.65 -9.77
C ARG A 640 16.39 -6.46 -8.60
N CYS A 641 16.15 -5.42 -7.78
CA CYS A 641 16.83 -5.18 -6.51
C CYS A 641 16.55 -6.34 -5.53
N ILE A 642 17.60 -6.80 -4.85
CA ILE A 642 17.49 -7.91 -3.88
C ILE A 642 17.21 -7.42 -2.45
N THR A 643 17.56 -6.17 -2.14
CA THR A 643 17.37 -5.55 -0.83
C THR A 643 16.07 -4.73 -0.78
N PRO A 644 15.33 -4.71 0.34
CA PRO A 644 14.10 -3.91 0.47
C PRO A 644 14.33 -2.41 0.27
N PHE A 645 15.39 -1.86 0.88
CA PHE A 645 15.81 -0.47 0.71
C PHE A 645 16.29 -0.15 -0.73
N GLY A 646 16.90 -1.12 -1.42
CA GLY A 646 17.18 -1.02 -2.85
C GLY A 646 15.91 -0.90 -3.69
N LYS A 647 14.87 -1.70 -3.42
CA LYS A 647 13.56 -1.62 -4.12
C LYS A 647 12.88 -0.26 -3.90
N ARG A 648 12.91 0.27 -2.66
CA ARG A 648 12.37 1.60 -2.34
C ARG A 648 13.12 2.72 -3.06
N MET A 649 14.45 2.69 -3.05
CA MET A 649 15.27 3.68 -3.78
C MET A 649 15.06 3.56 -5.30
N PHE A 650 14.89 2.35 -5.83
CA PHE A 650 14.63 2.14 -7.24
C PHE A 650 13.31 2.77 -7.70
N LYS A 651 12.25 2.74 -6.86
CA LYS A 651 11.01 3.49 -7.14
C LYS A 651 11.29 4.98 -7.33
N GLN A 652 12.11 5.58 -6.47
CA GLN A 652 12.49 6.99 -6.58
C GLN A 652 13.28 7.30 -7.88
N TRP A 653 14.13 6.38 -8.34
CA TRP A 653 14.83 6.50 -9.63
C TRP A 653 13.88 6.41 -10.84
N VAL A 654 12.77 5.66 -10.72
CA VAL A 654 11.73 5.55 -11.76
C VAL A 654 10.75 6.72 -11.73
N CYS A 655 10.46 7.29 -10.55
CA CYS A 655 9.68 8.54 -10.42
C CYS A 655 10.42 9.75 -11.04
N HIS A 656 11.75 9.77 -10.97
CA HIS A 656 12.58 10.88 -11.43
C HIS A 656 13.77 10.39 -12.29
N PRO A 657 13.53 9.99 -13.56
CA PRO A 657 14.61 9.68 -14.51
C PRO A 657 15.52 10.89 -14.73
N LEU A 658 16.80 10.69 -15.03
CA LEU A 658 17.76 11.79 -15.13
C LEU A 658 17.56 12.62 -16.41
N MET A 659 17.89 13.91 -16.37
CA MET A 659 17.95 14.77 -17.57
C MET A 659 19.40 15.02 -18.04
N ASP A 660 20.38 14.88 -17.14
CA ASP A 660 21.80 15.13 -17.41
C ASP A 660 22.47 13.95 -18.14
N ALA A 661 22.81 14.15 -19.42
CA ALA A 661 23.44 13.15 -20.28
C ALA A 661 24.74 12.55 -19.70
N LYS A 662 25.49 13.30 -18.89
CA LYS A 662 26.72 12.79 -18.24
C LYS A 662 26.38 11.84 -17.10
N LYS A 663 25.36 12.16 -16.29
CA LYS A 663 24.89 11.27 -15.22
C LYS A 663 24.19 10.03 -15.77
N ILE A 664 23.48 10.15 -16.90
CA ILE A 664 22.88 8.99 -17.58
C ILE A 664 23.98 8.06 -18.13
N ASN A 665 24.95 8.59 -18.88
CA ASN A 665 26.09 7.79 -19.34
C ASN A 665 26.85 7.15 -18.17
N ALA A 666 27.11 7.88 -17.09
CA ALA A 666 27.79 7.31 -15.92
C ALA A 666 27.01 6.15 -15.23
N ARG A 667 25.67 6.08 -15.38
CA ARG A 667 24.89 4.88 -15.02
C ARG A 667 25.01 3.77 -16.07
N LEU A 668 24.98 4.11 -17.36
CA LEU A 668 25.17 3.13 -18.45
C LEU A 668 26.56 2.49 -18.38
N ASP A 669 27.62 3.25 -18.13
CA ASP A 669 29.00 2.73 -17.97
C ASP A 669 29.10 1.74 -16.79
N ALA A 670 28.36 1.98 -15.71
CA ALA A 670 28.24 1.06 -14.58
C ALA A 670 27.44 -0.21 -14.95
N VAL A 671 26.38 -0.08 -15.75
CA VAL A 671 25.61 -1.21 -16.31
C VAL A 671 26.45 -2.04 -17.28
N ASP A 672 27.24 -1.39 -18.13
CA ASP A 672 28.18 -2.02 -19.07
C ASP A 672 29.21 -2.86 -18.31
N ALA A 673 29.85 -2.28 -17.29
CA ALA A 673 30.81 -2.97 -16.43
C ALA A 673 30.21 -4.19 -15.71
N LEU A 674 29.01 -4.05 -15.13
CA LEU A 674 28.29 -5.12 -14.42
C LEU A 674 27.72 -6.23 -15.34
N ASN A 675 27.63 -5.97 -16.65
CA ASN A 675 27.26 -6.96 -17.66
C ASN A 675 28.50 -7.60 -18.32
N ALA A 676 29.61 -6.87 -18.43
CA ALA A 676 30.88 -7.36 -18.97
C ALA A 676 31.60 -8.31 -18.00
N ASP A 677 31.60 -8.01 -16.70
CA ASP A 677 31.98 -8.96 -15.65
C ASP A 677 30.82 -9.16 -14.66
N SER A 678 30.25 -10.36 -14.67
CA SER A 678 29.21 -10.72 -13.71
C SER A 678 29.74 -11.02 -12.31
N SER A 679 31.06 -11.14 -12.10
CA SER A 679 31.62 -11.53 -10.81
C SER A 679 31.19 -10.59 -9.67
N VAL A 680 31.22 -9.28 -9.91
CA VAL A 680 30.74 -8.23 -8.98
C VAL A 680 29.27 -8.42 -8.64
N ARG A 681 28.43 -8.54 -9.68
CA ARG A 681 26.98 -8.70 -9.59
C ARG A 681 26.58 -9.96 -8.83
N ASP A 682 27.28 -11.06 -9.12
CA ASP A 682 26.97 -12.39 -8.62
C ASP A 682 27.53 -12.57 -7.19
N GLN A 683 28.70 -11.97 -6.87
CA GLN A 683 29.21 -11.84 -5.49
C GLN A 683 28.26 -11.03 -4.60
N PHE A 684 27.93 -9.79 -5.00
CA PHE A 684 26.98 -8.91 -4.29
C PHE A 684 25.63 -9.63 -4.07
N SER A 685 25.11 -10.29 -5.11
CA SER A 685 23.88 -11.08 -4.99
C SER A 685 24.02 -12.26 -4.02
N SER A 686 25.14 -13.00 -4.06
CA SER A 686 25.36 -14.17 -3.19
C SER A 686 25.41 -13.81 -1.70
N GLN A 687 25.90 -12.61 -1.36
CA GLN A 687 25.92 -12.10 0.00
C GLN A 687 24.55 -11.54 0.40
N LEU A 688 24.10 -10.49 -0.28
CA LEU A 688 23.07 -9.60 0.24
C LEU A 688 21.63 -10.10 0.01
N THR A 689 21.43 -11.22 -0.71
CA THR A 689 20.11 -11.88 -0.85
C THR A 689 19.46 -12.29 0.49
N LYS A 690 20.25 -12.39 1.57
CA LYS A 690 19.75 -12.70 2.94
C LYS A 690 19.78 -11.50 3.88
N MET A 691 20.06 -10.30 3.37
CA MET A 691 20.10 -9.08 4.16
C MET A 691 18.71 -8.76 4.73
N PRO A 692 18.57 -8.50 6.04
CA PRO A 692 17.32 -7.96 6.58
C PRO A 692 17.09 -6.52 6.08
N ASP A 693 15.89 -5.99 6.30
CA ASP A 693 15.58 -4.58 6.03
C ASP A 693 16.26 -3.67 7.08
N LEU A 694 17.56 -3.39 6.86
CA LEU A 694 18.39 -2.61 7.77
C LEU A 694 17.85 -1.19 7.97
N GLU A 695 17.31 -0.55 6.93
CA GLU A 695 16.73 0.80 6.99
C GLU A 695 15.55 0.87 7.98
N ARG A 696 14.66 -0.14 7.96
CA ARG A 696 13.57 -0.25 8.93
C ARG A 696 14.06 -0.68 10.32
N LEU A 697 15.09 -1.52 10.39
CA LEU A 697 15.59 -2.01 11.68
C LEU A 697 16.43 -0.99 12.46
N ILE A 698 17.18 -0.08 11.82
CA ILE A 698 17.89 0.98 12.55
C ILE A 698 16.89 1.96 13.19
N SER A 699 15.82 2.34 12.49
CA SER A 699 14.76 3.19 13.06
C SER A 699 13.98 2.51 14.19
N ARG A 700 13.86 1.16 14.18
CA ARG A 700 13.35 0.39 15.35
C ARG A 700 14.34 0.30 16.52
N ILE A 701 15.64 0.49 16.30
CA ILE A 701 16.65 0.58 17.38
C ILE A 701 16.57 1.96 18.05
N HIS A 702 16.47 3.03 17.25
CA HIS A 702 16.22 4.39 17.75
C HIS A 702 15.00 4.45 18.69
N ALA A 703 13.86 3.92 18.24
CA ALA A 703 12.62 3.80 19.03
C ALA A 703 12.70 2.83 20.23
N ALA A 704 13.88 2.27 20.54
CA ALA A 704 14.14 1.25 21.56
C ALA A 704 13.27 -0.03 21.52
N ASN A 705 12.43 -0.19 20.50
CA ASN A 705 11.47 -1.28 20.31
C ASN A 705 12.02 -2.39 19.38
N CYS A 706 13.33 -2.59 19.41
CA CYS A 706 14.01 -3.68 18.69
C CYS A 706 14.01 -4.96 19.55
N LYS A 707 13.83 -6.12 18.90
CA LYS A 707 13.95 -7.43 19.56
C LYS A 707 15.43 -7.82 19.59
N ALA A 708 15.92 -8.42 20.69
CA ALA A 708 17.34 -8.79 20.82
C ALA A 708 17.88 -9.66 19.66
N GLN A 709 17.02 -10.52 19.09
CA GLN A 709 17.33 -11.32 17.90
C GLN A 709 17.50 -10.44 16.64
N ASP A 710 16.67 -9.41 16.48
CA ASP A 710 16.72 -8.48 15.36
C ASP A 710 17.94 -7.56 15.46
N PHE A 711 18.29 -7.09 16.67
CA PHE A 711 19.52 -6.32 16.92
C PHE A 711 20.79 -7.08 16.49
N VAL A 712 20.87 -8.39 16.78
CA VAL A 712 21.98 -9.21 16.27
C VAL A 712 21.96 -9.33 14.74
N ARG A 713 20.79 -9.40 14.09
CA ARG A 713 20.71 -9.41 12.62
C ARG A 713 21.13 -8.06 12.00
N VAL A 714 20.94 -6.94 12.69
CA VAL A 714 21.44 -5.63 12.24
C VAL A 714 22.96 -5.61 12.27
N LEU A 715 23.57 -6.03 13.37
CA LEU A 715 25.02 -6.12 13.51
C LEU A 715 25.64 -7.07 12.47
N GLU A 716 25.07 -8.27 12.31
CA GLU A 716 25.52 -9.25 11.31
C GLU A 716 25.28 -8.75 9.86
N GLY A 717 24.26 -7.91 9.64
CA GLY A 717 24.01 -7.26 8.35
C GLY A 717 25.06 -6.19 8.02
N PHE A 718 25.43 -5.33 8.96
CA PHE A 718 26.51 -4.36 8.75
C PHE A 718 27.90 -5.02 8.68
N GLU A 719 28.15 -6.10 9.41
CA GLU A 719 29.34 -6.95 9.23
C GLU A 719 29.38 -7.57 7.82
N GLN A 720 28.22 -7.96 7.26
CA GLN A 720 28.16 -8.44 5.87
C GLN A 720 28.33 -7.32 4.83
N ILE A 721 27.87 -6.09 5.10
CA ILE A 721 28.13 -4.92 4.24
C ILE A 721 29.64 -4.64 4.20
N GLU A 722 30.31 -4.57 5.36
CA GLU A 722 31.76 -4.34 5.45
C GLU A 722 32.53 -5.41 4.66
N TYR A 723 32.29 -6.69 4.94
CA TYR A 723 32.92 -7.80 4.20
C TYR A 723 32.67 -7.73 2.69
N THR A 724 31.44 -7.41 2.25
CA THR A 724 31.10 -7.32 0.82
C THR A 724 31.82 -6.15 0.15
N ILE A 725 31.90 -4.99 0.80
CA ILE A 725 32.63 -3.82 0.27
C ILE A 725 34.14 -4.08 0.25
N THR A 726 34.70 -4.73 1.26
CA THR A 726 36.12 -5.12 1.28
C THR A 726 36.44 -6.12 0.15
N LEU A 727 35.57 -7.12 -0.10
CA LEU A 727 35.70 -8.03 -1.24
C LEU A 727 35.62 -7.30 -2.60
N LEU A 728 34.73 -6.30 -2.74
CA LEU A 728 34.63 -5.47 -3.95
C LEU A 728 35.79 -4.46 -4.11
N LYS A 729 36.53 -4.17 -3.03
CA LYS A 729 37.80 -3.42 -3.08
C LYS A 729 38.92 -4.31 -3.61
N ASP A 730 39.06 -5.50 -3.04
CA ASP A 730 40.11 -6.46 -3.39
C ASP A 730 39.94 -7.08 -4.80
N SER A 731 38.72 -7.17 -5.33
CA SER A 731 38.45 -7.67 -6.69
C SER A 731 38.93 -6.75 -7.82
N GLY A 732 39.49 -5.58 -7.51
CA GLY A 732 39.91 -4.57 -8.50
C GLY A 732 38.76 -3.69 -9.00
N SER A 733 37.53 -3.87 -8.50
CA SER A 733 36.34 -3.11 -8.90
C SER A 733 36.31 -1.65 -8.39
N SER A 734 37.41 -1.19 -7.78
CA SER A 734 37.59 0.18 -7.25
C SER A 734 38.23 1.15 -8.24
N GLY A 735 38.33 0.80 -9.52
CA GLY A 735 39.04 1.59 -10.53
C GLY A 735 38.39 2.94 -10.84
N GLU A 736 37.26 2.93 -11.56
CA GLU A 736 36.69 4.12 -12.20
C GLU A 736 35.14 4.12 -12.16
N GLY A 737 34.53 5.26 -12.49
CA GLY A 737 33.07 5.41 -12.61
C GLY A 737 32.28 5.42 -11.29
N VAL A 738 30.95 5.33 -11.39
CA VAL A 738 30.01 5.48 -10.26
C VAL A 738 30.17 4.38 -9.22
N ILE A 739 30.49 3.15 -9.65
CA ILE A 739 30.70 2.01 -8.74
C ILE A 739 31.93 2.26 -7.85
N GLY A 740 33.05 2.71 -8.43
CA GLY A 740 34.23 3.11 -7.67
C GLY A 740 33.95 4.25 -6.69
N GLN A 741 33.19 5.26 -7.12
CA GLN A 741 32.76 6.36 -6.24
C GLN A 741 31.95 5.86 -5.05
N LEU A 742 30.94 5.01 -5.27
CA LEU A 742 30.11 4.42 -4.20
C LEU A 742 30.94 3.55 -3.23
N ILE A 743 31.87 2.73 -3.74
CA ILE A 743 32.77 1.91 -2.92
C ILE A 743 33.74 2.78 -2.09
N SER A 744 34.19 3.91 -2.65
CA SER A 744 35.07 4.87 -1.95
C SER A 744 34.34 5.72 -0.91
N GLY A 745 33.06 6.01 -1.12
CA GLY A 745 32.22 6.80 -0.21
C GLY A 745 31.62 6.00 0.95
N MET A 746 31.81 4.68 0.99
CA MET A 746 31.34 3.84 2.10
C MET A 746 32.07 4.23 3.40
N PRO A 747 31.37 4.63 4.47
CA PRO A 747 32.01 4.97 5.75
C PRO A 747 32.73 3.77 6.38
N ASP A 748 33.66 4.04 7.30
CA ASP A 748 34.30 2.98 8.08
C ASP A 748 33.30 2.36 9.08
N LEU A 749 32.86 1.15 8.77
CA LEU A 749 32.04 0.33 9.68
C LEU A 749 32.90 -0.52 10.63
N THR A 750 34.20 -0.68 10.32
CA THR A 750 35.08 -1.65 10.99
C THR A 750 35.29 -1.31 12.46
N SER A 751 35.63 -0.04 12.73
CA SER A 751 35.81 0.50 14.07
C SER A 751 34.52 0.49 14.88
N LEU A 752 33.40 0.90 14.28
CA LEU A 752 32.08 0.91 14.92
C LEU A 752 31.60 -0.50 15.31
N LEU A 753 31.87 -1.51 14.47
CA LEU A 753 31.45 -2.89 14.71
C LEU A 753 32.36 -3.67 15.67
N GLU A 754 33.59 -3.21 15.94
CA GLU A 754 34.54 -3.94 16.79
C GLU A 754 34.05 -4.08 18.24
N TYR A 755 33.54 -3.01 18.84
CA TYR A 755 32.90 -3.03 20.17
C TYR A 755 31.75 -4.06 20.22
N TRP A 756 30.90 -4.10 19.19
CA TRP A 756 29.74 -5.00 19.12
C TRP A 756 30.10 -6.48 18.89
N LYS A 757 31.35 -6.82 18.59
CA LYS A 757 31.86 -8.21 18.61
C LYS A 757 32.15 -8.68 20.04
N THR A 758 32.35 -7.75 20.99
CA THR A 758 32.72 -8.07 22.37
C THR A 758 31.70 -7.67 23.44
N ALA A 759 30.83 -6.68 23.22
CA ALA A 759 29.92 -6.13 24.24
C ALA A 759 28.98 -7.16 24.92
N PHE A 760 28.45 -8.14 24.19
CA PHE A 760 27.42 -9.05 24.72
C PHE A 760 27.49 -10.47 24.12
N ASP A 761 26.72 -11.39 24.70
CA ASP A 761 26.59 -12.78 24.26
C ASP A 761 25.56 -12.94 23.12
N ARG A 762 26.07 -12.96 21.88
CA ARG A 762 25.25 -13.13 20.67
C ARG A 762 24.50 -14.47 20.59
N THR A 763 24.95 -15.55 21.26
CA THR A 763 24.21 -16.84 21.21
C THR A 763 23.00 -16.78 22.14
N LYS A 764 23.15 -16.26 23.36
CA LYS A 764 22.02 -16.04 24.27
C LYS A 764 21.00 -15.04 23.70
N ALA A 765 21.45 -14.00 23.00
CA ALA A 765 20.57 -13.07 22.30
C ALA A 765 19.73 -13.75 21.21
N LYS A 766 20.32 -14.68 20.45
CA LYS A 766 19.61 -15.48 19.44
C LYS A 766 18.67 -16.53 20.05
N GLU A 767 19.13 -17.33 21.01
CA GLU A 767 18.37 -18.46 21.55
C GLU A 767 17.30 -18.03 22.57
N ASN A 768 17.63 -17.13 23.49
CA ASN A 768 16.76 -16.73 24.61
C ASN A 768 16.06 -15.39 24.39
N GLY A 769 16.47 -14.61 23.38
CA GLY A 769 15.91 -13.28 23.10
C GLY A 769 16.32 -12.20 24.12
N ILE A 770 17.44 -12.40 24.82
CA ILE A 770 17.94 -11.50 25.88
C ILE A 770 19.36 -11.04 25.56
N LEU A 771 19.61 -9.74 25.58
CA LEU A 771 20.95 -9.15 25.49
C LEU A 771 21.64 -9.32 26.85
N VAL A 772 22.53 -10.32 26.95
CA VAL A 772 23.34 -10.57 28.16
C VAL A 772 24.72 -9.93 27.94
N PRO A 773 25.07 -8.84 28.63
CA PRO A 773 26.39 -8.21 28.52
C PRO A 773 27.50 -9.19 28.92
N LYS A 774 28.73 -8.92 28.49
CA LYS A 774 29.91 -9.60 29.06
C LYS A 774 30.30 -8.96 30.39
N PRO A 775 30.94 -9.72 31.32
CA PRO A 775 31.33 -9.17 32.61
C PRO A 775 32.22 -7.93 32.48
N GLY A 776 31.92 -6.90 33.27
CA GLY A 776 32.59 -5.60 33.24
C GLY A 776 32.13 -4.64 32.13
N VAL A 777 31.07 -4.95 31.39
CA VAL A 777 30.43 -3.99 30.45
C VAL A 777 29.31 -3.19 31.14
N GLU A 778 28.55 -3.81 32.04
CA GLU A 778 27.45 -3.16 32.79
C GLU A 778 27.44 -3.68 34.25
N GLU A 779 27.93 -2.86 35.21
CA GLU A 779 28.19 -3.28 36.60
C GLU A 779 26.91 -3.62 37.40
N ASP A 780 25.78 -2.97 37.08
CA ASP A 780 24.47 -3.20 37.69
C ASP A 780 23.87 -4.56 37.26
N PHE A 781 24.08 -4.94 36.00
CA PHE A 781 23.74 -6.27 35.50
C PHE A 781 24.54 -7.34 36.24
N ASP A 782 25.87 -7.22 36.30
CA ASP A 782 26.74 -8.19 36.97
C ASP A 782 26.40 -8.32 38.47
N THR A 783 26.18 -7.19 39.15
CA THR A 783 25.79 -7.15 40.58
C THR A 783 24.43 -7.82 40.81
N SER A 784 23.44 -7.58 39.95
CA SER A 784 22.11 -8.19 40.08
C SER A 784 22.11 -9.69 39.75
N GLN A 785 22.94 -10.11 38.80
CA GLN A 785 23.16 -11.52 38.47
C GLN A 785 23.85 -12.27 39.62
N GLU A 786 24.95 -11.74 40.19
CA GLU A 786 25.58 -12.36 41.37
C GLU A 786 24.59 -12.46 42.54
N ARG A 787 23.73 -11.44 42.72
CA ARG A 787 22.72 -11.44 43.77
C ARG A 787 21.71 -12.58 43.63
N ILE A 788 21.28 -12.90 42.41
CA ILE A 788 20.43 -14.06 42.12
C ILE A 788 21.20 -15.36 42.40
N GLU A 789 22.45 -15.47 41.94
CA GLU A 789 23.28 -16.66 42.16
C GLU A 789 23.58 -16.90 43.65
N GLN A 790 23.70 -15.86 44.47
CA GLN A 790 23.81 -16.00 45.92
C GLN A 790 22.51 -16.55 46.55
N LEU A 791 21.34 -16.07 46.13
CA LEU A 791 20.06 -16.56 46.63
C LEU A 791 19.77 -18.01 46.19
N LEU A 792 20.26 -18.42 45.01
CA LEU A 792 20.24 -19.82 44.57
C LEU A 792 21.21 -20.71 45.38
N ARG A 793 22.41 -20.20 45.70
CA ARG A 793 23.34 -20.85 46.64
C ARG A 793 22.73 -21.01 48.04
N ASP A 794 22.01 -20.00 48.53
CA ASP A 794 21.28 -20.05 49.82
C ASP A 794 20.16 -21.12 49.80
N LEU A 795 19.41 -21.23 48.70
CA LEU A 795 18.40 -22.28 48.50
C LEU A 795 18.99 -23.69 48.49
N ASP A 796 20.08 -23.95 47.77
CA ASP A 796 20.72 -25.27 47.76
C ASP A 796 21.33 -25.61 49.14
N ASN A 797 21.89 -24.62 49.85
CA ASN A 797 22.33 -24.79 51.24
C ASN A 797 21.15 -25.14 52.18
N LEU A 798 19.97 -24.53 52.00
CA LEU A 798 18.75 -24.88 52.73
C LEU A 798 18.27 -26.31 52.38
N LEU A 799 18.30 -26.70 51.11
CA LEU A 799 17.97 -28.05 50.65
C LEU A 799 18.89 -29.11 51.25
N LYS A 800 20.21 -28.87 51.25
CA LYS A 800 21.23 -29.71 51.88
C LYS A 800 20.99 -29.86 53.39
N ARG A 801 20.56 -28.79 54.06
CA ARG A 801 20.18 -28.80 55.48
C ARG A 801 18.94 -29.69 55.71
N GLN A 802 17.87 -29.46 54.96
CA GLN A 802 16.61 -30.20 55.09
C GLN A 802 16.73 -31.69 54.73
N ARG A 803 17.53 -32.04 53.71
CA ARG A 803 17.87 -33.43 53.37
C ARG A 803 18.55 -34.17 54.54
N ARG A 804 19.37 -33.46 55.34
CA ARG A 804 20.06 -33.99 56.51
C ARG A 804 19.12 -34.13 57.71
N GLU A 805 18.33 -33.10 58.00
CA GLU A 805 17.37 -33.08 59.12
C GLU A 805 16.24 -34.11 58.95
N LEU A 806 15.71 -34.27 57.73
CA LEU A 806 14.62 -35.21 57.42
C LEU A 806 15.11 -36.60 56.97
N GLY A 807 16.43 -36.84 56.95
CA GLY A 807 17.03 -38.14 56.67
C GLY A 807 16.71 -38.71 55.28
N SER A 808 16.53 -37.86 54.25
CA SER A 808 16.15 -38.31 52.91
C SER A 808 16.78 -37.49 51.79
N THR A 809 17.55 -38.15 50.93
CA THR A 809 18.15 -37.57 49.72
C THR A 809 17.13 -37.30 48.61
N ALA A 810 15.98 -37.98 48.64
CA ALA A 810 14.92 -37.87 47.64
C ALA A 810 14.05 -36.60 47.76
N ILE A 811 14.37 -35.71 48.70
CA ILE A 811 13.74 -34.38 48.81
C ILE A 811 14.34 -33.46 47.75
N CYS A 812 13.50 -32.73 47.02
CA CYS A 812 13.91 -31.76 45.99
C CYS A 812 13.02 -30.50 46.00
N TYR A 813 13.46 -29.46 45.30
CA TYR A 813 12.57 -28.36 44.93
C TYR A 813 11.82 -28.68 43.64
N ARG A 814 10.60 -28.17 43.53
CA ARG A 814 9.79 -28.28 42.32
C ARG A 814 8.86 -27.08 42.15
N ASP A 815 8.78 -26.59 40.92
CA ASP A 815 7.89 -25.50 40.53
C ASP A 815 6.52 -26.02 40.12
N ASN A 816 5.47 -25.27 40.45
CA ASN A 816 4.09 -25.67 40.20
C ASN A 816 3.27 -24.44 39.73
N GLY A 817 3.56 -23.96 38.53
CA GLY A 817 2.91 -22.78 37.95
C GLY A 817 3.43 -21.47 38.55
N LYS A 818 2.60 -20.81 39.38
CA LYS A 818 3.00 -19.56 40.06
C LYS A 818 3.79 -19.78 41.35
N GLU A 819 3.77 -21.00 41.88
CA GLU A 819 4.40 -21.36 43.14
C GLU A 819 5.71 -22.10 42.86
N ILE A 820 6.82 -21.36 42.88
CA ILE A 820 8.18 -21.84 42.60
C ILE A 820 8.85 -22.42 43.86
N TYR A 821 9.86 -23.27 43.69
CA TYR A 821 10.67 -23.89 44.76
C TYR A 821 9.85 -24.51 45.91
N GLN A 822 8.72 -25.18 45.62
CA GLN A 822 8.04 -25.97 46.65
C GLN A 822 8.94 -27.13 47.09
N LEU A 823 9.07 -27.38 48.39
CA LEU A 823 9.86 -28.51 48.88
C LEU A 823 9.04 -29.80 48.73
N GLU A 824 9.39 -30.63 47.75
CA GLU A 824 8.74 -31.92 47.45
C GLU A 824 9.36 -33.02 48.32
N VAL A 825 8.55 -33.59 49.21
CA VAL A 825 8.94 -34.57 50.24
C VAL A 825 8.17 -35.88 50.06
N PRO A 826 8.83 -37.05 49.97
CA PRO A 826 8.17 -38.34 49.87
C PRO A 826 7.28 -38.67 51.08
N ILE A 827 6.10 -39.25 50.86
CA ILE A 827 5.13 -39.61 51.92
C ILE A 827 5.71 -40.59 52.97
N LYS A 828 6.80 -41.30 52.63
CA LYS A 828 7.54 -42.18 53.55
C LYS A 828 8.23 -41.40 54.69
N VAL A 829 8.52 -40.11 54.51
CA VAL A 829 9.11 -39.23 55.54
C VAL A 829 8.01 -38.73 56.47
N LYS A 830 8.07 -39.12 57.75
CA LYS A 830 7.03 -38.80 58.76
C LYS A 830 7.37 -37.64 59.70
N ASN A 831 8.65 -37.25 59.81
CA ASN A 831 9.13 -36.28 60.80
C ASN A 831 9.00 -34.81 60.32
N ILE A 832 7.87 -34.47 59.69
CA ILE A 832 7.67 -33.14 59.08
C ILE A 832 7.21 -32.14 60.17
N PRO A 833 7.86 -30.96 60.32
CA PRO A 833 7.49 -29.98 61.33
C PRO A 833 6.05 -29.45 61.20
N LYS A 834 5.40 -29.16 62.34
CA LYS A 834 4.01 -28.65 62.39
C LYS A 834 3.83 -27.21 61.92
N ASN A 835 4.91 -26.46 61.72
CA ASN A 835 4.92 -25.07 61.23
C ASN A 835 5.17 -24.96 59.71
N TRP A 836 4.88 -26.03 58.97
CA TRP A 836 5.00 -26.10 57.52
C TRP A 836 3.62 -26.17 56.87
N ASP A 837 3.35 -25.28 55.93
CA ASP A 837 2.10 -25.25 55.19
C ASP A 837 2.18 -26.24 54.01
N GLN A 838 1.24 -27.19 53.95
CA GLN A 838 1.17 -28.18 52.88
C GLN A 838 0.45 -27.58 51.66
N MET A 839 1.20 -27.20 50.62
CA MET A 839 0.69 -26.52 49.43
C MET A 839 -0.04 -27.48 48.49
N SER A 840 0.50 -28.68 48.28
CA SER A 840 -0.12 -29.70 47.42
C SER A 840 0.34 -31.12 47.79
N ALA A 841 -0.38 -32.14 47.30
CA ALA A 841 -0.05 -33.54 47.52
C ALA A 841 -0.43 -34.43 46.33
N THR A 842 0.27 -35.55 46.18
CA THR A 842 0.04 -36.59 45.18
C THR A 842 0.04 -37.97 45.86
N LYS A 843 -0.12 -39.07 45.09
CA LYS A 843 -0.02 -40.44 45.64
C LYS A 843 1.39 -40.86 46.12
N GLN A 844 2.44 -40.05 45.90
CA GLN A 844 3.83 -40.41 46.24
C GLN A 844 4.55 -39.35 47.09
N VAL A 845 4.26 -38.07 46.84
CA VAL A 845 4.96 -36.91 47.42
C VAL A 845 3.97 -35.84 47.91
N LYS A 846 4.37 -35.11 48.95
CA LYS A 846 3.71 -33.90 49.47
C LYS A 846 4.62 -32.70 49.28
N ARG A 847 4.06 -31.50 49.09
CA ARG A 847 4.82 -30.27 48.86
C ARG A 847 4.53 -29.24 49.92
N TYR A 848 5.58 -28.55 50.38
CA TYR A 848 5.52 -27.65 51.52
C TYR A 848 6.19 -26.30 51.29
N TYR A 849 5.68 -25.30 52.00
CA TYR A 849 6.35 -24.04 52.29
C TYR A 849 6.49 -23.84 53.80
N PHE A 850 7.56 -23.16 54.22
CA PHE A 850 7.83 -22.80 55.61
C PHE A 850 8.47 -21.39 55.69
N PRO A 851 8.51 -20.72 56.85
CA PRO A 851 8.83 -19.29 56.92
C PRO A 851 10.20 -18.89 56.34
N GLU A 852 11.26 -19.66 56.60
CA GLU A 852 12.60 -19.41 56.03
C GLU A 852 12.59 -19.56 54.49
N LEU A 853 12.04 -20.67 53.98
CA LEU A 853 11.91 -20.91 52.53
C LEU A 853 11.08 -19.81 51.84
N ARG A 854 9.95 -19.38 52.44
CA ARG A 854 9.16 -18.26 51.92
C ARG A 854 9.94 -16.94 51.90
N SER A 855 10.80 -16.69 52.90
CA SER A 855 11.64 -15.48 52.92
C SER A 855 12.67 -15.49 51.79
N ILE A 856 13.33 -16.63 51.52
CA ILE A 856 14.31 -16.73 50.44
C ILE A 856 13.63 -16.70 49.06
N ILE A 857 12.50 -17.41 48.88
CA ILE A 857 11.72 -17.34 47.63
C ILE A 857 11.26 -15.90 47.35
N ARG A 858 10.76 -15.18 48.37
CA ARG A 858 10.33 -13.79 48.18
C ARG A 858 11.49 -12.88 47.74
N LYS A 859 12.65 -12.99 48.40
CA LYS A 859 13.88 -12.27 48.01
C LYS A 859 14.35 -12.64 46.60
N LEU A 860 14.22 -13.90 46.20
CA LEU A 860 14.56 -14.36 44.85
C LEU A 860 13.61 -13.78 43.81
N GLN A 861 12.30 -13.76 44.07
CA GLN A 861 11.31 -13.13 43.18
C GLN A 861 11.52 -11.61 43.08
N GLU A 862 11.81 -10.94 44.19
CA GLU A 862 12.14 -9.51 44.24
C GLU A 862 13.44 -9.22 43.45
N ALA A 863 14.48 -10.05 43.59
CA ALA A 863 15.72 -9.94 42.81
C ALA A 863 15.53 -10.26 41.32
N GLN A 864 14.70 -11.24 40.97
CA GLN A 864 14.39 -11.62 39.59
C GLN A 864 13.57 -10.54 38.86
N GLU A 865 12.58 -9.92 39.51
CA GLU A 865 11.85 -8.77 38.95
C GLU A 865 12.80 -7.58 38.75
N THR A 866 13.70 -7.31 39.71
CA THR A 866 14.69 -6.23 39.62
C THR A 866 15.69 -6.47 38.47
N HIS A 867 16.26 -7.67 38.35
CA HIS A 867 17.14 -8.03 37.23
C HIS A 867 16.42 -7.98 35.89
N SER A 868 15.14 -8.37 35.84
CA SER A 868 14.27 -8.26 34.64
C SER A 868 13.99 -6.80 34.22
N GLN A 869 14.12 -5.84 35.13
CA GLN A 869 14.10 -4.41 34.83
C GLN A 869 15.47 -3.96 34.30
N ILE A 870 16.56 -4.28 34.99
CA ILE A 870 17.94 -3.98 34.57
C ILE A 870 18.25 -4.55 33.17
N VAL A 871 17.79 -5.76 32.85
CA VAL A 871 17.88 -6.36 31.50
C VAL A 871 17.31 -5.47 30.40
N LYS A 872 16.20 -4.76 30.68
CA LYS A 872 15.57 -3.84 29.72
C LYS A 872 16.31 -2.51 29.65
N GLU A 873 16.78 -2.02 30.78
CA GLU A 873 17.60 -0.80 30.85
C GLU A 873 18.90 -0.98 30.09
N VAL A 874 19.63 -2.09 30.29
CA VAL A 874 20.82 -2.48 29.52
C VAL A 874 20.52 -2.55 28.02
N ALA A 875 19.40 -3.15 27.62
CA ALA A 875 19.00 -3.18 26.22
C ALA A 875 18.79 -1.76 25.64
N GLY A 876 18.09 -0.89 26.38
CA GLY A 876 17.94 0.53 26.01
C GLY A 876 19.27 1.28 25.93
N ARG A 877 20.18 1.06 26.89
CA ARG A 877 21.54 1.65 26.88
C ARG A 877 22.38 1.15 25.69
N PHE A 878 22.22 -0.10 25.27
CA PHE A 878 22.85 -0.61 24.05
C PHE A 878 22.22 -0.04 22.77
N TYR A 879 20.89 0.14 22.73
CA TYR A 879 20.23 0.76 21.59
C TYR A 879 20.66 2.22 21.41
N ALA A 880 20.72 3.00 22.49
CA ALA A 880 21.26 4.37 22.47
C ALA A 880 22.72 4.42 21.96
N ARG A 881 23.63 3.59 22.49
CA ARG A 881 25.04 3.53 22.03
C ARG A 881 25.19 3.12 20.56
N PHE A 882 24.23 2.40 19.99
CA PHE A 882 24.22 2.08 18.56
C PHE A 882 23.73 3.27 17.72
N ASP A 883 22.70 3.95 18.23
CA ASP A 883 22.00 5.06 17.57
C ASP A 883 22.80 6.37 17.52
N GLU A 884 23.77 6.57 18.42
CA GLU A 884 24.80 7.62 18.33
C GLU A 884 25.45 7.74 16.93
N ASN A 885 25.43 6.66 16.13
CA ASN A 885 25.99 6.59 14.79
C ASN A 885 24.93 6.43 13.67
N TYR A 886 23.65 6.74 13.93
CA TYR A 886 22.50 6.54 13.01
C TYR A 886 22.78 7.03 11.58
N MET A 887 23.30 8.26 11.43
CA MET A 887 23.56 8.85 10.12
C MET A 887 24.64 8.09 9.32
N THR A 888 25.62 7.51 10.01
CA THR A 888 26.66 6.65 9.40
C THR A 888 26.08 5.33 8.92
N TRP A 889 25.22 4.70 9.74
CA TRP A 889 24.50 3.47 9.37
C TRP A 889 23.57 3.71 8.16
N LEU A 890 22.81 4.81 8.17
CA LEU A 890 21.92 5.20 7.08
C LEU A 890 22.68 5.56 5.79
N ALA A 891 23.86 6.18 5.89
CA ALA A 891 24.72 6.44 4.73
C ALA A 891 25.20 5.12 4.09
N ALA A 892 25.64 4.14 4.89
CA ALA A 892 26.03 2.83 4.39
C ALA A 892 24.87 2.09 3.69
N VAL A 893 23.67 2.11 4.29
CA VAL A 893 22.45 1.57 3.66
C VAL A 893 22.17 2.26 2.32
N ARG A 894 22.17 3.61 2.28
CA ARG A 894 21.94 4.40 1.06
C ARG A 894 22.95 4.11 -0.07
N ILE A 895 24.18 3.71 0.26
CA ILE A 895 25.19 3.31 -0.74
C ILE A 895 24.90 1.92 -1.29
N ILE A 896 24.55 0.95 -0.44
CA ILE A 896 24.13 -0.39 -0.89
C ILE A 896 22.84 -0.31 -1.72
N SER A 897 21.87 0.54 -1.36
CA SER A 897 20.68 0.81 -2.18
C SER A 897 21.04 1.23 -3.61
N GLN A 898 22.02 2.11 -3.78
CA GLN A 898 22.46 2.59 -5.11
C GLN A 898 23.18 1.51 -5.91
N LEU A 899 24.03 0.70 -5.26
CA LEU A 899 24.67 -0.45 -5.90
C LEU A 899 23.64 -1.51 -6.34
N ASP A 900 22.63 -1.80 -5.52
CA ASP A 900 21.53 -2.71 -5.85
C ASP A 900 20.66 -2.15 -7.02
N CYS A 901 20.43 -0.83 -7.07
CA CYS A 901 19.77 -0.17 -8.20
C CYS A 901 20.56 -0.31 -9.51
N LEU A 902 21.89 -0.13 -9.50
CA LEU A 902 22.74 -0.33 -10.68
C LEU A 902 22.76 -1.80 -11.13
N ILE A 903 22.86 -2.73 -10.16
CA ILE A 903 22.77 -4.18 -10.39
C ILE A 903 21.38 -4.58 -10.93
N SER A 904 20.31 -3.91 -10.50
CA SER A 904 18.96 -4.08 -11.02
C SER A 904 18.88 -3.68 -12.49
N LEU A 905 19.42 -2.52 -12.86
CA LEU A 905 19.47 -2.07 -14.26
C LEU A 905 20.32 -2.99 -15.15
N ALA A 906 21.44 -3.52 -14.63
CA ALA A 906 22.24 -4.51 -15.34
C ALA A 906 21.48 -5.83 -15.56
N LYS A 907 20.83 -6.35 -14.50
CA LYS A 907 19.97 -7.56 -14.56
C LYS A 907 18.73 -7.37 -15.44
N ALA A 908 18.21 -6.15 -15.57
CA ALA A 908 17.09 -5.83 -16.46
C ALA A 908 17.57 -5.75 -17.91
N SER A 909 18.62 -4.97 -18.18
CA SER A 909 19.27 -4.81 -19.50
C SER A 909 19.66 -6.15 -20.12
N SER A 910 20.28 -7.04 -19.34
CA SER A 910 20.64 -8.42 -19.72
C SER A 910 19.46 -9.33 -20.10
N SER A 911 18.21 -8.89 -19.90
CA SER A 911 17.00 -9.72 -20.08
C SER A 911 15.99 -9.20 -21.11
N LEU A 912 16.31 -8.11 -21.83
CA LEU A 912 15.47 -7.52 -22.87
C LEU A 912 15.44 -8.32 -24.20
N GLY A 913 16.05 -9.51 -24.21
CA GLY A 913 16.27 -10.32 -25.41
C GLY A 913 17.22 -9.65 -26.40
N HIS A 914 17.14 -10.07 -27.66
CA HIS A 914 17.89 -9.48 -28.77
C HIS A 914 16.94 -9.16 -29.95
N PRO A 915 17.23 -8.12 -30.76
CA PRO A 915 18.29 -7.13 -30.56
C PRO A 915 18.00 -6.20 -29.38
N SER A 916 19.06 -5.77 -28.69
CA SER A 916 19.02 -4.82 -27.59
C SER A 916 20.31 -3.99 -27.58
N CYS A 917 20.23 -2.72 -27.18
CA CYS A 917 21.35 -1.78 -27.28
C CYS A 917 21.44 -0.79 -26.11
N ARG A 918 22.65 -0.23 -25.94
CA ARG A 918 22.96 0.90 -25.06
C ARG A 918 22.52 2.20 -25.77
N PRO A 919 21.63 3.02 -25.19
CA PRO A 919 21.20 4.26 -25.84
C PRO A 919 22.34 5.28 -25.92
N VAL A 920 22.43 5.98 -27.06
CA VAL A 920 23.44 7.00 -27.33
C VAL A 920 22.82 8.38 -27.17
N PHE A 921 23.19 9.06 -26.10
CA PHE A 921 22.81 10.46 -25.88
C PHE A 921 23.69 11.40 -26.69
N VAL A 922 23.07 12.29 -27.46
CA VAL A 922 23.74 13.30 -28.28
C VAL A 922 23.32 14.72 -27.86
N GLU A 923 24.25 15.66 -28.00
CA GLU A 923 23.97 17.09 -27.89
C GLU A 923 23.82 17.68 -29.30
N GLY A 924 22.83 18.54 -29.48
CA GLY A 924 22.52 19.21 -30.75
C GLY A 924 21.44 20.26 -30.56
N GLU A 925 21.41 21.28 -31.42
CA GLU A 925 20.46 22.40 -31.31
C GLU A 925 19.02 21.89 -31.46
N ARG A 926 18.70 21.26 -32.59
CA ARG A 926 17.46 20.51 -32.77
C ARG A 926 17.49 19.21 -31.96
N SER A 927 16.38 18.91 -31.29
CA SER A 927 16.16 17.63 -30.61
C SER A 927 16.07 16.48 -31.61
N VAL A 928 16.43 15.27 -31.17
CA VAL A 928 16.31 14.05 -31.98
C VAL A 928 15.90 12.86 -31.11
N LEU A 929 15.13 11.95 -31.69
CA LEU A 929 14.77 10.64 -31.13
C LEU A 929 14.67 9.63 -32.27
N GLU A 930 15.60 8.68 -32.28
CA GLU A 930 15.77 7.64 -33.29
C GLU A 930 15.89 6.27 -32.60
N PHE A 931 14.97 5.36 -32.92
CA PHE A 931 14.97 3.97 -32.48
C PHE A 931 14.72 3.04 -33.67
N GLU A 932 15.59 2.05 -33.88
CA GLU A 932 15.44 1.05 -34.95
C GLU A 932 15.07 -0.31 -34.35
N GLU A 933 14.08 -0.98 -34.93
CA GLU A 933 13.49 -2.23 -34.43
C GLU A 933 13.04 -2.21 -32.94
N LEU A 934 12.43 -1.10 -32.49
CA LEU A 934 11.92 -0.96 -31.12
C LEU A 934 10.75 -1.90 -30.83
N ARG A 935 10.81 -2.59 -29.69
CA ARG A 935 9.75 -3.46 -29.16
C ARG A 935 9.22 -2.90 -27.84
N HIS A 936 7.95 -3.17 -27.50
CA HIS A 936 7.39 -2.71 -26.23
C HIS A 936 7.94 -3.55 -25.05
N PRO A 937 8.72 -2.99 -24.13
CA PRO A 937 9.52 -3.77 -23.17
C PRO A 937 8.66 -4.65 -22.26
N CYS A 938 7.52 -4.17 -21.77
CA CYS A 938 6.63 -4.93 -20.88
C CYS A 938 5.84 -6.06 -21.57
N LEU A 939 5.91 -6.19 -22.91
CA LEU A 939 5.18 -7.22 -23.67
C LEU A 939 6.08 -8.38 -24.14
N LEU A 940 7.40 -8.26 -23.95
CA LEU A 940 8.39 -9.27 -24.38
C LEU A 940 8.27 -10.62 -23.65
N SER A 941 7.60 -10.66 -22.50
CA SER A 941 7.36 -11.88 -21.72
C SER A 941 5.96 -12.48 -21.90
N SER A 942 5.08 -11.83 -22.67
CA SER A 942 3.70 -12.26 -22.90
C SER A 942 3.34 -12.44 -24.38
N VAL A 943 4.18 -11.95 -25.30
CA VAL A 943 4.01 -12.09 -26.76
C VAL A 943 5.32 -12.63 -27.35
N GLU A 944 5.29 -13.84 -27.91
CA GLU A 944 6.47 -14.48 -28.51
C GLU A 944 6.93 -13.73 -29.78
N ASP A 945 6.00 -13.42 -30.69
CA ASP A 945 6.25 -12.72 -31.96
C ASP A 945 5.86 -11.21 -31.90
N PHE A 946 6.50 -10.42 -31.04
CA PHE A 946 6.27 -8.96 -31.01
C PHE A 946 6.93 -8.26 -32.23
N ILE A 947 6.11 -7.67 -33.12
CA ILE A 947 6.58 -7.00 -34.34
C ILE A 947 7.33 -5.69 -33.99
N PRO A 948 8.63 -5.55 -34.35
CA PRO A 948 9.44 -4.39 -34.01
C PRO A 948 9.18 -3.20 -34.94
N ASN A 949 9.31 -1.99 -34.41
CA ASN A 949 8.90 -0.75 -35.05
C ASN A 949 9.99 0.33 -35.04
N ASP A 950 10.09 1.07 -36.13
CA ASP A 950 11.14 2.07 -36.33
C ASP A 950 10.56 3.47 -36.08
N VAL A 951 11.16 4.22 -35.15
CA VAL A 951 10.69 5.54 -34.74
C VAL A 951 11.79 6.55 -35.02
N ARG A 952 11.48 7.59 -35.78
CA ARG A 952 12.38 8.72 -36.04
C ARG A 952 11.57 10.02 -35.90
N LEU A 953 12.09 10.95 -35.10
CA LEU A 953 11.52 12.25 -34.76
C LEU A 953 12.66 13.26 -34.63
N GLY A 954 12.54 14.43 -35.26
CA GLY A 954 13.54 15.50 -35.20
C GLY A 954 14.89 15.14 -35.83
N GLY A 955 15.92 15.94 -35.52
CA GLY A 955 17.24 15.83 -36.15
C GLY A 955 17.19 16.13 -37.65
N GLU A 956 17.43 15.10 -38.48
CA GLU A 956 17.24 15.19 -39.94
C GLU A 956 15.79 14.86 -40.38
N ALA A 957 14.99 14.27 -39.49
CA ALA A 957 13.57 13.98 -39.72
C ALA A 957 12.67 15.12 -39.18
N PRO A 958 11.40 15.21 -39.64
CA PRO A 958 10.41 16.14 -39.09
C PRO A 958 10.15 15.91 -37.59
N ASN A 959 9.76 16.95 -36.85
CA ASN A 959 9.52 16.87 -35.41
C ASN A 959 8.28 16.01 -35.05
N ILE A 960 7.21 16.01 -35.86
CA ILE A 960 5.95 15.31 -35.56
C ILE A 960 5.61 14.22 -36.59
N ASN A 961 5.32 13.01 -36.09
CA ASN A 961 4.68 11.94 -36.86
C ASN A 961 3.14 12.02 -36.73
N LEU A 962 2.44 12.35 -37.82
CA LEU A 962 0.98 12.36 -37.91
C LEU A 962 0.46 10.94 -38.18
N LEU A 963 0.04 10.24 -37.12
CA LEU A 963 -0.24 8.81 -37.12
C LEU A 963 -1.72 8.50 -37.45
N THR A 964 -1.94 7.74 -38.52
CA THR A 964 -3.26 7.33 -39.00
C THR A 964 -3.45 5.80 -38.94
N GLY A 965 -4.71 5.35 -38.93
CA GLY A 965 -5.07 3.92 -38.98
C GLY A 965 -6.08 3.47 -37.92
N ALA A 966 -6.57 2.23 -38.06
CA ALA A 966 -7.58 1.66 -37.17
C ALA A 966 -7.08 1.49 -35.72
N ASN A 967 -8.00 1.51 -34.73
CA ASN A 967 -7.62 1.45 -33.32
C ASN A 967 -7.00 0.10 -32.92
N ALA A 968 -7.48 -1.00 -33.52
CA ALA A 968 -6.89 -2.33 -33.34
C ALA A 968 -5.53 -2.52 -34.06
N ALA A 969 -5.04 -1.54 -34.84
CA ALA A 969 -3.79 -1.68 -35.60
C ALA A 969 -2.51 -1.40 -34.78
N GLY A 970 -2.63 -1.14 -33.47
CA GLY A 970 -1.49 -0.96 -32.56
C GLY A 970 -1.02 0.48 -32.36
N LYS A 971 -1.79 1.50 -32.77
CA LYS A 971 -1.42 2.93 -32.63
C LYS A 971 -0.90 3.26 -31.22
N SER A 972 -1.74 3.09 -30.21
CA SER A 972 -1.43 3.49 -28.83
C SER A 972 -0.29 2.64 -28.22
N THR A 973 0.01 1.46 -28.77
CA THR A 973 1.20 0.67 -28.41
C THR A 973 2.49 1.34 -28.90
N VAL A 974 2.50 1.90 -30.11
CA VAL A 974 3.64 2.69 -30.65
C VAL A 974 3.84 3.98 -29.85
N LEU A 975 2.75 4.64 -29.43
CA LEU A 975 2.80 5.83 -28.57
C LEU A 975 3.42 5.49 -27.21
N ARG A 976 2.92 4.45 -26.53
CA ARG A 976 3.41 3.99 -25.22
C ARG A 976 4.86 3.49 -25.28
N MET A 977 5.21 2.62 -26.23
CA MET A 977 6.57 2.05 -26.30
C MET A 977 7.65 3.13 -26.46
N THR A 978 7.35 4.20 -27.21
CA THR A 978 8.32 5.30 -27.45
C THR A 978 8.60 6.07 -26.16
N CYS A 979 7.54 6.42 -25.41
CA CYS A 979 7.66 7.11 -24.13
C CYS A 979 8.39 6.24 -23.09
N VAL A 980 8.02 4.96 -23.01
CA VAL A 980 8.66 3.99 -22.10
C VAL A 980 10.13 3.76 -22.45
N ALA A 981 10.50 3.78 -23.75
CA ALA A 981 11.89 3.72 -24.17
C ALA A 981 12.70 4.96 -23.73
N VAL A 982 12.15 6.17 -23.85
CA VAL A 982 12.79 7.39 -23.34
C VAL A 982 12.98 7.33 -21.81
N ILE A 983 11.96 6.88 -21.06
CA ILE A 983 12.05 6.69 -19.61
C ILE A 983 13.15 5.68 -19.26
N MET A 984 13.20 4.52 -19.92
CA MET A 984 14.25 3.51 -19.70
C MET A 984 15.65 4.06 -20.01
N ALA A 985 15.82 4.79 -21.11
CA ALA A 985 17.09 5.39 -21.47
C ALA A 985 17.57 6.42 -20.42
N GLN A 986 16.67 7.30 -19.96
CA GLN A 986 16.99 8.35 -18.98
C GLN A 986 17.08 7.86 -17.52
N ILE A 987 16.56 6.66 -17.21
CA ILE A 987 16.92 5.96 -15.97
C ILE A 987 18.38 5.44 -16.04
N GLY A 988 18.90 5.15 -17.24
CA GLY A 988 20.21 4.53 -17.46
C GLY A 988 20.12 3.02 -17.73
N CYS A 989 19.11 2.58 -18.48
CA CYS A 989 18.90 1.19 -18.89
C CYS A 989 19.17 0.98 -20.39
N TYR A 990 19.47 -0.26 -20.81
CA TYR A 990 19.43 -0.65 -22.23
C TYR A 990 17.99 -0.62 -22.77
N LEU A 991 17.86 -0.61 -24.10
CA LEU A 991 16.57 -0.65 -24.80
C LEU A 991 16.41 -1.93 -25.64
N PRO A 992 15.17 -2.45 -25.80
CA PRO A 992 14.86 -3.61 -26.64
C PRO A 992 14.73 -3.21 -28.13
N CYS A 993 15.81 -2.71 -28.71
CA CYS A 993 15.88 -2.22 -30.09
C CYS A 993 17.29 -2.45 -30.67
N GLN A 994 17.42 -2.38 -32.01
CA GLN A 994 18.70 -2.55 -32.71
C GLN A 994 19.65 -1.37 -32.51
N SER A 995 19.12 -0.16 -32.59
CA SER A 995 19.87 1.08 -32.34
C SER A 995 18.99 2.10 -31.60
N ALA A 996 19.63 3.02 -30.89
CA ALA A 996 18.96 4.08 -30.14
C ALA A 996 19.85 5.33 -30.04
N ARG A 997 19.38 6.45 -30.58
CA ARG A 997 20.04 7.75 -30.53
C ARG A 997 19.03 8.83 -30.16
N LEU A 998 19.32 9.64 -29.14
CA LEU A 998 18.40 10.67 -28.66
C LEU A 998 19.10 11.86 -28.00
N THR A 999 18.50 13.05 -28.06
CA THR A 999 18.74 14.11 -27.08
C THR A 999 18.00 13.79 -25.77
N PRO A 1000 18.49 14.20 -24.59
CA PRO A 1000 17.73 14.10 -23.35
C PRO A 1000 16.39 14.86 -23.46
N VAL A 1001 15.29 14.20 -23.12
CA VAL A 1001 13.96 14.79 -23.06
C VAL A 1001 13.77 15.44 -21.68
N ASP A 1002 13.18 16.63 -21.64
CA ASP A 1002 12.91 17.37 -20.39
C ASP A 1002 11.58 16.96 -19.75
N ARG A 1003 10.59 16.60 -20.57
CA ARG A 1003 9.23 16.25 -20.18
C ARG A 1003 8.58 15.30 -21.18
N ILE A 1004 7.83 14.31 -20.69
CA ILE A 1004 6.83 13.60 -21.50
C ILE A 1004 5.45 14.18 -21.16
N MET A 1005 4.65 14.51 -22.18
CA MET A 1005 3.26 14.94 -22.02
C MET A 1005 2.36 14.03 -22.86
N SER A 1006 1.33 13.45 -22.24
CA SER A 1006 0.50 12.45 -22.90
C SER A 1006 -1.00 12.67 -22.72
N ARG A 1007 -1.71 12.85 -23.84
CA ARG A 1007 -3.16 12.73 -23.95
C ARG A 1007 -3.49 11.36 -24.56
N LEU A 1008 -3.59 10.33 -23.72
CA LEU A 1008 -4.03 8.99 -24.11
C LEU A 1008 -5.39 8.65 -23.48
N GLY A 1009 -6.25 7.98 -24.26
CA GLY A 1009 -7.48 7.37 -23.77
C GLY A 1009 -8.64 8.33 -23.44
N ALA A 1010 -9.83 7.76 -23.25
CA ALA A 1010 -11.08 8.46 -22.97
C ALA A 1010 -11.55 8.21 -21.53
N ASN A 1011 -10.97 8.98 -20.59
CA ASN A 1011 -11.42 9.02 -19.20
C ASN A 1011 -12.50 10.09 -19.03
N ASP A 1012 -13.76 9.71 -19.18
CA ASP A 1012 -14.89 10.61 -19.04
C ASP A 1012 -15.10 11.02 -17.57
N ASN A 1013 -14.90 12.30 -17.25
CA ASN A 1013 -15.03 12.82 -15.89
C ASN A 1013 -16.51 13.13 -15.53
N ILE A 1014 -17.38 12.12 -15.68
CA ILE A 1014 -18.84 12.21 -15.55
C ILE A 1014 -19.27 12.90 -14.24
N PHE A 1015 -18.58 12.59 -13.13
CA PHE A 1015 -18.87 13.15 -11.81
C PHE A 1015 -18.35 14.58 -11.59
N ALA A 1016 -17.63 15.17 -12.55
CA ALA A 1016 -17.19 16.57 -12.52
C ALA A 1016 -18.17 17.55 -13.19
N ALA A 1017 -19.17 17.06 -13.93
CA ALA A 1017 -20.05 17.87 -14.80
C ALA A 1017 -19.30 18.70 -15.86
N GLN A 1018 -18.03 18.38 -16.12
CA GLN A 1018 -17.24 18.90 -17.24
C GLN A 1018 -17.44 17.98 -18.45
N SER A 1019 -17.53 18.55 -19.65
CA SER A 1019 -17.57 17.73 -20.86
C SER A 1019 -16.23 17.03 -21.10
N THR A 1020 -16.27 15.90 -21.78
CA THR A 1020 -15.08 15.14 -22.20
C THR A 1020 -14.10 16.03 -22.98
N PHE A 1021 -14.66 16.87 -23.87
CA PHE A 1021 -13.95 17.89 -24.64
C PHE A 1021 -13.33 19.01 -23.77
N PHE A 1022 -13.97 19.42 -22.66
CA PHE A 1022 -13.39 20.44 -21.77
C PHE A 1022 -12.11 19.91 -21.09
N VAL A 1023 -12.15 18.68 -20.59
CA VAL A 1023 -10.97 18.04 -19.96
C VAL A 1023 -9.85 17.89 -20.99
N GLU A 1024 -10.18 17.36 -22.17
CA GLU A 1024 -9.30 17.22 -23.33
C GLU A 1024 -8.66 18.56 -23.76
N LEU A 1025 -9.41 19.67 -23.74
CA LEU A 1025 -8.89 21.01 -24.01
C LEU A 1025 -8.02 21.56 -22.87
N SER A 1026 -8.27 21.23 -21.60
CA SER A 1026 -7.42 21.67 -20.48
C SER A 1026 -6.07 20.95 -20.50
N GLU A 1027 -6.08 19.64 -20.73
CA GLU A 1027 -4.87 18.84 -20.99
C GLU A 1027 -4.08 19.39 -22.19
N THR A 1028 -4.77 19.75 -23.28
CA THR A 1028 -4.15 20.34 -24.48
C THR A 1028 -3.59 21.74 -24.21
N LYS A 1029 -4.32 22.61 -23.50
CA LYS A 1029 -3.84 23.94 -23.07
C LYS A 1029 -2.56 23.82 -22.27
N LYS A 1030 -2.50 22.87 -21.32
CA LYS A 1030 -1.31 22.59 -20.51
C LYS A 1030 -0.12 22.22 -21.40
N ILE A 1031 -0.31 21.33 -22.39
CA ILE A 1031 0.72 20.98 -23.39
C ILE A 1031 1.22 22.24 -24.11
N LEU A 1032 0.32 23.08 -24.63
CA LEU A 1032 0.69 24.30 -25.33
C LEU A 1032 1.43 25.33 -24.43
N SER A 1033 1.24 25.29 -23.11
CA SER A 1033 1.88 26.22 -22.15
C SER A 1033 3.14 25.70 -21.46
N GLU A 1034 3.38 24.39 -21.43
CA GLU A 1034 4.47 23.76 -20.66
C GLU A 1034 5.44 22.89 -21.48
N ALA A 1035 5.13 22.60 -22.75
CA ALA A 1035 6.04 21.89 -23.64
C ALA A 1035 7.16 22.79 -24.17
N THR A 1036 8.33 22.21 -24.42
CA THR A 1036 9.51 22.88 -24.98
C THR A 1036 9.99 22.14 -26.25
N PRO A 1037 10.96 22.70 -27.01
CA PRO A 1037 11.60 21.96 -28.10
C PRO A 1037 12.28 20.64 -27.68
N ARG A 1038 12.52 20.42 -26.37
CA ARG A 1038 13.08 19.18 -25.80
C ARG A 1038 12.00 18.19 -25.32
N SER A 1039 10.73 18.58 -25.29
CA SER A 1039 9.65 17.75 -24.78
C SER A 1039 9.17 16.70 -25.80
N LEU A 1040 8.69 15.57 -25.29
CA LEU A 1040 8.01 14.54 -26.07
C LEU A 1040 6.49 14.65 -25.86
N VAL A 1041 5.77 15.03 -26.92
CA VAL A 1041 4.31 15.26 -26.90
C VAL A 1041 3.57 14.12 -27.60
N ILE A 1042 2.57 13.56 -26.91
CA ILE A 1042 1.71 12.50 -27.43
C ILE A 1042 0.25 12.95 -27.36
N LEU A 1043 -0.41 13.04 -28.52
CA LEU A 1043 -1.83 13.37 -28.64
C LEU A 1043 -2.55 12.23 -29.38
N ASP A 1044 -3.49 11.54 -28.74
CA ASP A 1044 -4.27 10.44 -29.32
C ASP A 1044 -5.77 10.79 -29.40
N GLU A 1045 -6.27 10.86 -30.63
CA GLU A 1045 -7.67 11.20 -30.99
C GLU A 1045 -8.16 12.57 -30.47
N LEU A 1046 -7.32 13.61 -30.56
CA LEU A 1046 -7.69 14.98 -30.19
C LEU A 1046 -8.85 15.50 -31.06
N GLY A 1047 -9.88 16.07 -30.40
CA GLY A 1047 -11.07 16.64 -31.01
C GLY A 1047 -12.30 15.72 -30.96
N ARG A 1048 -12.15 14.48 -30.46
CA ARG A 1048 -13.23 13.47 -30.46
C ARG A 1048 -14.44 13.83 -29.58
N GLY A 1049 -14.28 14.72 -28.60
CA GLY A 1049 -15.35 15.12 -27.68
C GLY A 1049 -16.36 16.15 -28.22
N THR A 1050 -16.19 16.62 -29.46
CA THR A 1050 -16.99 17.71 -30.05
C THR A 1050 -17.49 17.38 -31.47
N SER A 1051 -18.08 18.34 -32.18
CA SER A 1051 -18.51 18.16 -33.58
C SER A 1051 -17.30 17.87 -34.49
N SER A 1052 -17.52 17.09 -35.56
CA SER A 1052 -16.44 16.73 -36.49
C SER A 1052 -15.79 17.93 -37.19
N TYR A 1053 -16.48 19.07 -37.28
CA TYR A 1053 -15.90 20.29 -37.86
C TYR A 1053 -15.01 21.02 -36.84
N ASP A 1054 -15.49 21.20 -35.61
CA ASP A 1054 -14.73 21.86 -34.55
C ASP A 1054 -13.52 21.04 -34.13
N GLY A 1055 -13.68 19.71 -34.04
CA GLY A 1055 -12.60 18.77 -33.70
C GLY A 1055 -11.48 18.77 -34.73
N VAL A 1056 -11.81 18.81 -36.04
CA VAL A 1056 -10.83 18.98 -37.13
C VAL A 1056 -10.08 20.30 -36.98
N ALA A 1057 -10.79 21.43 -36.82
CA ALA A 1057 -10.17 22.75 -36.76
C ALA A 1057 -9.26 22.93 -35.52
N VAL A 1058 -9.69 22.42 -34.36
CA VAL A 1058 -8.87 22.40 -33.14
C VAL A 1058 -7.65 21.49 -33.30
N ALA A 1059 -7.84 20.26 -33.80
CA ALA A 1059 -6.74 19.32 -34.01
C ALA A 1059 -5.68 19.88 -34.97
N GLN A 1060 -6.11 20.51 -36.06
CA GLN A 1060 -5.26 21.19 -37.04
C GLN A 1060 -4.44 22.33 -36.39
N ALA A 1061 -5.10 23.25 -35.69
CA ALA A 1061 -4.43 24.40 -35.07
C ALA A 1061 -3.42 23.98 -33.98
N VAL A 1062 -3.77 22.98 -33.17
CA VAL A 1062 -2.88 22.43 -32.14
C VAL A 1062 -1.67 21.73 -32.76
N LEU A 1063 -1.88 20.91 -33.79
CA LEU A 1063 -0.80 20.22 -34.51
C LEU A 1063 0.21 21.21 -35.11
N HIS A 1064 -0.26 22.26 -35.78
CA HIS A 1064 0.59 23.30 -36.37
C HIS A 1064 1.36 24.08 -35.29
N HIS A 1065 0.72 24.45 -34.18
CA HIS A 1065 1.40 25.19 -33.12
C HIS A 1065 2.48 24.34 -32.41
N VAL A 1066 2.18 23.07 -32.09
CA VAL A 1066 3.14 22.16 -31.47
C VAL A 1066 4.35 21.90 -32.38
N ALA A 1067 4.12 21.73 -33.69
CA ALA A 1067 5.20 21.46 -34.66
C ALA A 1067 6.06 22.70 -34.97
N THR A 1068 5.45 23.86 -35.24
CA THR A 1068 6.13 25.03 -35.84
C THR A 1068 6.48 26.14 -34.84
N HIS A 1069 5.69 26.31 -33.77
CA HIS A 1069 5.90 27.38 -32.78
C HIS A 1069 6.62 26.85 -31.52
N ILE A 1070 6.23 25.67 -31.03
CA ILE A 1070 6.89 25.03 -29.88
C ILE A 1070 8.10 24.20 -30.32
N GLY A 1071 8.06 23.59 -31.51
CA GLY A 1071 9.13 22.74 -32.02
C GLY A 1071 9.34 21.43 -31.23
N ALA A 1072 8.31 20.96 -30.51
CA ALA A 1072 8.39 19.74 -29.71
C ALA A 1072 8.40 18.48 -30.59
N MET A 1073 9.06 17.42 -30.13
CA MET A 1073 9.05 16.12 -30.81
C MET A 1073 7.79 15.32 -30.43
N GLY A 1074 7.27 14.48 -31.32
CA GLY A 1074 6.17 13.61 -30.91
C GLY A 1074 5.29 12.97 -31.96
N PHE A 1075 4.13 12.52 -31.50
CA PHE A 1075 3.11 11.85 -32.30
C PHE A 1075 1.76 12.53 -32.14
N PHE A 1076 1.09 12.74 -33.27
CA PHE A 1076 -0.29 13.18 -33.33
C PHE A 1076 -1.13 12.09 -33.99
N ALA A 1077 -1.84 11.28 -33.20
CA ALA A 1077 -2.67 10.19 -33.71
C ALA A 1077 -4.12 10.66 -33.95
N THR A 1078 -4.65 10.44 -35.15
CA THR A 1078 -5.97 10.96 -35.53
C THR A 1078 -6.74 10.06 -36.52
N HIS A 1079 -8.06 10.25 -36.56
CA HIS A 1079 -8.97 9.73 -37.59
C HIS A 1079 -9.31 10.77 -38.67
N TYR A 1080 -8.91 12.03 -38.49
CA TYR A 1080 -9.18 13.10 -39.43
C TYR A 1080 -8.23 13.00 -40.64
N HIS A 1081 -8.64 12.24 -41.65
CA HIS A 1081 -7.87 12.05 -42.89
C HIS A 1081 -7.61 13.36 -43.64
N SER A 1082 -8.42 14.41 -43.40
CA SER A 1082 -8.23 15.76 -43.93
C SER A 1082 -6.94 16.43 -43.43
N LEU A 1083 -6.55 16.26 -42.15
CA LEU A 1083 -5.31 16.83 -41.61
C LEU A 1083 -4.08 16.34 -42.40
N ALA A 1084 -4.06 15.07 -42.79
CA ALA A 1084 -2.96 14.49 -43.55
C ALA A 1084 -2.87 15.00 -45.00
N ALA A 1085 -3.95 15.57 -45.53
CA ALA A 1085 -3.97 16.23 -46.84
C ALA A 1085 -3.70 17.75 -46.77
N GLU A 1086 -3.76 18.35 -45.57
CA GLU A 1086 -3.48 19.77 -45.35
C GLU A 1086 -2.04 20.04 -44.91
N PHE A 1087 -1.42 19.11 -44.18
CA PHE A 1087 0.01 19.14 -43.85
C PHE A 1087 0.89 18.37 -44.85
N ASP A 1088 0.36 18.04 -46.03
CA ASP A 1088 1.16 17.45 -47.11
C ASP A 1088 2.26 18.44 -47.56
N GLY A 1089 3.51 17.98 -47.62
CA GLY A 1089 4.69 18.82 -47.86
C GLY A 1089 5.14 19.72 -46.69
N HIS A 1090 4.53 19.66 -45.50
CA HIS A 1090 4.96 20.47 -44.35
C HIS A 1090 6.33 20.00 -43.80
N PRO A 1091 7.32 20.88 -43.57
CA PRO A 1091 8.68 20.44 -43.21
C PRO A 1091 8.79 19.77 -41.83
N GLU A 1092 7.87 20.09 -40.92
CA GLU A 1092 7.89 19.60 -39.51
C GLU A 1092 6.85 18.53 -39.18
N ILE A 1093 6.04 18.09 -40.15
CA ILE A 1093 5.00 17.09 -39.95
C ILE A 1093 5.07 16.07 -41.09
N THR A 1094 5.16 14.78 -40.77
CA THR A 1094 5.09 13.70 -41.79
C THR A 1094 3.95 12.72 -41.51
N PRO A 1095 3.16 12.30 -42.53
CA PRO A 1095 2.15 11.27 -42.36
C PRO A 1095 2.78 9.89 -42.14
N LYS A 1096 2.29 9.19 -41.12
CA LYS A 1096 2.59 7.78 -40.84
C LYS A 1096 1.29 6.99 -40.72
N ARG A 1097 1.37 5.68 -40.95
CA ARG A 1097 0.26 4.75 -40.75
C ARG A 1097 0.70 3.44 -40.11
N MET A 1098 -0.22 2.81 -39.39
CA MET A 1098 -0.07 1.40 -39.03
C MET A 1098 -0.46 0.52 -40.21
N LYS A 1099 0.43 -0.39 -40.62
CA LYS A 1099 0.27 -1.28 -41.78
C LYS A 1099 -0.90 -2.24 -41.59
N ILE A 1100 -1.78 -2.25 -42.58
CA ILE A 1100 -2.98 -3.11 -42.65
C ILE A 1100 -2.97 -3.83 -43.98
N HIS A 1101 -3.31 -5.12 -43.98
CA HIS A 1101 -3.63 -5.87 -45.19
C HIS A 1101 -5.14 -6.10 -45.25
N VAL A 1102 -5.78 -5.60 -46.31
CA VAL A 1102 -7.21 -5.84 -46.60
C VAL A 1102 -7.29 -6.93 -47.67
N ASP A 1103 -8.16 -7.91 -47.44
CA ASP A 1103 -8.64 -8.83 -48.45
C ASP A 1103 -10.05 -8.39 -48.85
N ASP A 1104 -10.19 -7.74 -50.00
CA ASP A 1104 -11.47 -7.27 -50.54
C ASP A 1104 -12.41 -8.42 -50.97
N GLN A 1105 -11.87 -9.62 -51.21
CA GLN A 1105 -12.65 -10.78 -51.66
C GLN A 1105 -13.30 -11.49 -50.46
N GLU A 1106 -12.52 -11.70 -49.40
CA GLU A 1106 -12.98 -12.28 -48.13
C GLU A 1106 -13.52 -11.21 -47.13
N ARG A 1107 -13.56 -9.93 -47.54
CA ARG A 1107 -13.91 -8.76 -46.70
C ARG A 1107 -13.16 -8.71 -45.36
N ARG A 1108 -11.91 -9.19 -45.32
CA ARG A 1108 -11.15 -9.47 -44.10
C ARG A 1108 -10.01 -8.47 -43.90
N VAL A 1109 -9.87 -7.96 -42.66
CA VAL A 1109 -8.73 -7.10 -42.27
C VAL A 1109 -7.72 -7.93 -41.50
N THR A 1110 -6.43 -7.80 -41.84
CA THR A 1110 -5.31 -8.31 -41.04
C THR A 1110 -4.41 -7.14 -40.63
N PHE A 1111 -4.30 -6.92 -39.32
CA PHE A 1111 -3.40 -5.91 -38.76
C PHE A 1111 -1.97 -6.47 -38.77
N LEU A 1112 -1.02 -5.73 -39.36
CA LEU A 1112 0.39 -6.16 -39.47
C LEU A 1112 1.32 -5.44 -38.47
N TYR A 1113 0.76 -4.58 -37.61
CA TYR A 1113 1.40 -3.91 -36.46
C TYR A 1113 2.75 -3.18 -36.72
N LYS A 1114 3.13 -3.00 -37.99
CA LYS A 1114 4.31 -2.25 -38.43
C LYS A 1114 3.93 -0.82 -38.78
N LEU A 1115 4.68 0.15 -38.28
CA LEU A 1115 4.62 1.56 -38.63
C LEU A 1115 5.29 1.76 -40.00
N GLU A 1116 4.62 2.47 -40.91
CA GLU A 1116 5.15 2.81 -42.24
C GLU A 1116 4.74 4.22 -42.66
N ASP A 1117 5.38 4.74 -43.70
CA ASP A 1117 5.11 6.08 -44.24
C ASP A 1117 3.77 6.18 -44.99
N GLY A 1118 3.22 7.39 -45.00
CA GLY A 1118 1.99 7.72 -45.71
C GLY A 1118 0.72 7.59 -44.88
N VAL A 1119 -0.43 7.70 -45.56
CA VAL A 1119 -1.76 7.81 -44.94
C VAL A 1119 -2.50 6.47 -45.00
N ALA A 1120 -3.32 6.18 -43.98
CA ALA A 1120 -4.20 5.02 -43.97
C ALA A 1120 -5.23 5.03 -45.12
N GLU A 1121 -5.46 3.88 -45.74
CA GLU A 1121 -6.37 3.68 -46.89
C GLU A 1121 -7.85 3.64 -46.47
N GLY A 1122 -8.34 4.74 -45.87
CA GLY A 1122 -9.75 4.98 -45.61
C GLY A 1122 -10.37 4.15 -44.47
N SER A 1123 -11.69 4.02 -44.50
CA SER A 1123 -12.48 3.51 -43.37
C SER A 1123 -12.62 1.98 -43.35
N PHE A 1124 -11.68 1.29 -42.68
CA PHE A 1124 -11.75 -0.16 -42.44
C PHE A 1124 -12.98 -0.64 -41.65
N GLY A 1125 -13.77 0.27 -41.08
CA GLY A 1125 -14.93 -0.04 -40.23
C GLY A 1125 -15.97 -0.96 -40.87
N MET A 1126 -16.17 -0.90 -42.20
CA MET A 1126 -17.09 -1.80 -42.91
C MET A 1126 -16.60 -3.26 -42.91
N HIS A 1127 -15.29 -3.47 -43.06
CA HIS A 1127 -14.66 -4.78 -42.97
C HIS A 1127 -14.64 -5.29 -41.51
N CYS A 1128 -14.39 -4.42 -40.53
CA CYS A 1128 -14.55 -4.76 -39.11
C CYS A 1128 -16.00 -5.18 -38.77
N ALA A 1129 -17.01 -4.46 -39.29
CA ALA A 1129 -18.42 -4.84 -39.15
C ALA A 1129 -18.71 -6.23 -39.74
N SER A 1130 -18.12 -6.55 -40.90
CA SER A 1130 -18.21 -7.88 -41.53
C SER A 1130 -17.62 -8.97 -40.64
N MET A 1131 -16.42 -8.75 -40.08
CA MET A 1131 -15.78 -9.69 -39.16
C MET A 1131 -16.54 -9.86 -37.83
N CYS A 1132 -17.28 -8.84 -37.38
CA CYS A 1132 -18.20 -8.92 -36.23
C CYS A 1132 -19.54 -9.61 -36.55
N GLY A 1133 -19.75 -10.13 -37.77
CA GLY A 1133 -20.97 -10.82 -38.17
C GLY A 1133 -22.18 -9.91 -38.42
N ILE A 1134 -21.97 -8.60 -38.64
CA ILE A 1134 -23.06 -7.69 -38.98
C ILE A 1134 -23.59 -8.06 -40.38
N PRO A 1135 -24.92 -8.15 -40.60
CA PRO A 1135 -25.46 -8.63 -41.87
C PRO A 1135 -25.01 -7.79 -43.08
N ASN A 1136 -24.52 -8.45 -44.14
CA ASN A 1136 -24.02 -7.82 -45.38
C ASN A 1136 -24.93 -6.69 -45.93
N LYS A 1137 -26.26 -6.86 -45.89
CA LYS A 1137 -27.25 -5.86 -46.32
C LYS A 1137 -27.19 -4.53 -45.54
N VAL A 1138 -26.70 -4.53 -44.31
CA VAL A 1138 -26.44 -3.32 -43.51
C VAL A 1138 -25.12 -2.69 -43.94
N ILE A 1139 -24.08 -3.51 -44.11
CA ILE A 1139 -22.74 -3.08 -44.54
C ILE A 1139 -22.78 -2.43 -45.93
N GLU A 1140 -23.45 -3.06 -46.89
CA GLU A 1140 -23.64 -2.54 -48.26
C GLU A 1140 -24.37 -1.18 -48.28
N ARG A 1141 -25.36 -0.99 -47.40
CA ARG A 1141 -26.04 0.30 -47.24
C ARG A 1141 -25.13 1.34 -46.61
N ALA A 1142 -24.33 0.95 -45.61
CA ALA A 1142 -23.36 1.82 -44.95
C ALA A 1142 -22.21 2.21 -45.91
N GLU A 1143 -21.74 1.30 -46.77
CA GLU A 1143 -20.81 1.60 -47.86
C GLU A 1143 -21.39 2.63 -48.84
N VAL A 1144 -22.65 2.48 -49.27
CA VAL A 1144 -23.30 3.45 -50.18
C VAL A 1144 -23.42 4.82 -49.52
N ALA A 1145 -23.83 4.88 -48.24
CA ALA A 1145 -23.90 6.13 -47.49
C ALA A 1145 -22.51 6.78 -47.31
N ALA A 1146 -21.49 6.00 -46.97
CA ALA A 1146 -20.11 6.48 -46.84
C ALA A 1146 -19.57 7.03 -48.18
N LYS A 1147 -19.78 6.31 -49.29
CA LYS A 1147 -19.38 6.74 -50.65
C LYS A 1147 -20.13 8.00 -51.07
N GLN A 1148 -21.41 8.16 -50.73
CA GLN A 1148 -22.17 9.39 -50.97
C GLN A 1148 -21.64 10.57 -50.14
N TRP A 1149 -21.32 10.36 -48.87
CA TRP A 1149 -20.83 11.42 -47.97
C TRP A 1149 -19.39 11.85 -48.30
N GLU A 1150 -18.52 10.88 -48.61
CA GLU A 1150 -17.15 11.10 -49.08
C GLU A 1150 -17.15 11.84 -50.43
N HIS A 1151 -17.99 11.43 -51.39
CA HIS A 1151 -18.15 12.14 -52.66
C HIS A 1151 -18.67 13.57 -52.45
N THR A 1152 -19.63 13.78 -51.56
CA THR A 1152 -20.17 15.13 -51.25
C THR A 1152 -19.11 16.03 -50.62
N SER A 1153 -18.31 15.50 -49.68
CA SER A 1153 -17.21 16.23 -49.05
C SER A 1153 -16.10 16.56 -50.04
N ARG A 1154 -15.64 15.58 -50.85
CA ARG A 1154 -14.67 15.83 -51.94
C ARG A 1154 -15.19 16.81 -52.99
N LEU A 1155 -16.50 16.82 -53.29
CA LEU A 1155 -17.08 17.77 -54.24
C LEU A 1155 -17.11 19.19 -53.65
N LYS A 1156 -17.44 19.34 -52.36
CA LYS A 1156 -17.37 20.61 -51.63
C LYS A 1156 -15.94 21.16 -51.62
N GLU A 1157 -14.98 20.33 -51.21
CA GLU A 1157 -13.56 20.66 -51.18
C GLU A 1157 -13.02 21.04 -52.58
N SER A 1158 -13.39 20.29 -53.62
CA SER A 1158 -13.04 20.58 -55.02
C SER A 1158 -13.72 21.85 -55.57
N LEU A 1159 -14.90 22.22 -55.06
CA LEU A 1159 -15.57 23.48 -55.38
C LEU A 1159 -14.95 24.67 -54.65
N GLU A 1160 -14.44 24.48 -53.43
CA GLU A 1160 -13.71 25.49 -52.66
C GLU A 1160 -12.30 25.72 -53.25
N ARG A 1161 -11.54 24.66 -53.53
CA ARG A 1161 -10.27 24.68 -54.30
C ARG A 1161 -10.39 25.33 -55.70
N ARG A 1162 -11.61 25.44 -56.26
CA ARG A 1162 -11.89 26.10 -57.56
C ARG A 1162 -12.37 27.56 -57.45
N LYS A 1163 -12.62 28.08 -56.24
CA LYS A 1163 -13.22 29.43 -56.03
C LYS A 1163 -12.22 30.53 -55.64
N GLY A 1164 -11.00 30.18 -55.26
CA GLY A 1164 -9.91 31.13 -54.98
C GLY A 1164 -8.59 30.63 -55.57
N GLY A 1165 -7.77 31.52 -56.11
CA GLY A 1165 -6.45 31.17 -56.64
C GLY A 1165 -5.39 31.10 -55.55
N GLY A 1166 -4.46 30.14 -55.64
CA GLY A 1166 -3.32 30.00 -54.73
C GLY A 1166 -3.73 29.68 -53.29
N PHE A 1167 -4.15 28.44 -53.03
CA PHE A 1167 -4.57 28.00 -51.69
C PHE A 1167 -3.34 27.78 -50.77
N VAL A 1168 -2.77 28.88 -50.29
CA VAL A 1168 -1.86 28.94 -49.14
C VAL A 1168 -2.64 28.41 -47.92
N GLY A 1169 -2.15 27.33 -47.30
CA GLY A 1169 -2.84 26.66 -46.20
C GLY A 1169 -3.00 27.55 -44.96
N LEU A 1170 -3.98 27.24 -44.09
CA LEU A 1170 -4.30 28.09 -42.95
C LEU A 1170 -3.11 28.25 -41.98
N GLY A 1171 -2.32 27.19 -41.79
CA GLY A 1171 -1.08 27.22 -41.01
C GLY A 1171 -0.07 28.22 -41.57
N TRP A 1172 0.12 28.28 -42.89
CA TRP A 1172 1.07 29.21 -43.52
C TRP A 1172 0.59 30.67 -43.41
N TRP A 1173 -0.71 30.93 -43.49
CA TRP A 1173 -1.28 32.24 -43.16
C TRP A 1173 -1.04 32.59 -41.68
N SER A 1174 -1.08 31.62 -40.77
CA SER A 1174 -0.74 31.81 -39.37
C SER A 1174 0.74 32.12 -39.18
N ASP A 1175 1.66 31.38 -39.80
CA ASP A 1175 3.11 31.60 -39.71
C ASP A 1175 3.51 32.98 -40.24
N VAL A 1176 2.97 33.37 -41.41
CA VAL A 1176 3.18 34.71 -41.99
C VAL A 1176 2.57 35.79 -41.10
N ALA A 1177 1.35 35.61 -40.58
CA ALA A 1177 0.72 36.58 -39.69
C ALA A 1177 1.42 36.68 -38.32
N TRP A 1178 2.01 35.60 -37.83
CA TRP A 1178 2.77 35.55 -36.58
C TRP A 1178 4.09 36.32 -36.74
N ALA A 1179 4.90 35.99 -37.74
CA ALA A 1179 6.14 36.70 -38.05
C ALA A 1179 5.92 38.21 -38.34
N LEU A 1180 4.81 38.57 -39.00
CA LEU A 1180 4.43 39.98 -39.24
C LEU A 1180 3.93 40.72 -37.98
N ARG A 1181 3.35 40.02 -36.99
CA ARG A 1181 2.95 40.62 -35.71
C ARG A 1181 4.14 40.82 -34.78
N GLU A 1182 5.00 39.82 -34.69
CA GLU A 1182 6.16 39.85 -33.81
C GLU A 1182 7.16 40.92 -34.27
N SER A 1183 7.46 40.98 -35.58
CA SER A 1183 8.29 42.05 -36.16
C SER A 1183 7.70 43.47 -36.02
N ALA A 1184 6.39 43.62 -35.75
CA ALA A 1184 5.78 44.89 -35.38
C ALA A 1184 5.90 45.19 -33.87
N ALA A 1185 5.82 44.17 -33.02
CA ALA A 1185 5.94 44.27 -31.56
C ALA A 1185 7.39 44.58 -31.09
N VAL A 1186 8.40 44.16 -31.86
CA VAL A 1186 9.85 44.36 -31.62
C VAL A 1186 10.30 45.85 -31.54
N THR A 1187 9.37 46.81 -31.64
CA THR A 1187 9.66 48.24 -31.42
C THR A 1187 9.86 48.66 -29.96
N SER A 1188 9.68 47.76 -28.96
CA SER A 1188 9.84 48.11 -27.54
C SER A 1188 10.60 47.13 -26.62
N SER A 1189 10.81 45.86 -26.98
CA SER A 1189 11.58 44.90 -26.16
C SER A 1189 12.27 43.80 -26.99
N SER A 1190 13.36 43.25 -26.45
CA SER A 1190 14.31 42.40 -27.18
C SER A 1190 13.96 40.90 -27.15
N GLU A 1191 12.85 40.53 -27.77
CA GLU A 1191 12.57 39.14 -28.16
C GLU A 1191 12.55 39.10 -29.69
N SER A 1192 13.51 38.39 -30.29
CA SER A 1192 13.63 38.24 -31.74
C SER A 1192 12.78 37.08 -32.24
N VAL A 1193 12.21 37.22 -33.43
CA VAL A 1193 11.50 36.14 -34.13
C VAL A 1193 12.32 34.86 -34.09
N SER A 1194 11.68 33.76 -33.70
CA SER A 1194 12.29 32.43 -33.64
C SER A 1194 12.93 32.07 -34.99
N ASP A 1195 14.26 31.87 -35.01
CA ASP A 1195 15.00 31.48 -36.21
C ASP A 1195 14.45 30.18 -36.81
N LEU A 1196 13.99 29.24 -35.95
CA LEU A 1196 13.32 28.01 -36.36
C LEU A 1196 12.03 28.31 -37.15
N SER A 1197 11.20 29.25 -36.68
CA SER A 1197 9.94 29.59 -37.33
C SER A 1197 10.16 30.33 -38.64
N LEU A 1198 11.20 31.16 -38.74
CA LEU A 1198 11.66 31.76 -40.01
C LEU A 1198 12.24 30.71 -40.97
N GLU A 1199 12.99 29.72 -40.49
CA GLU A 1199 13.54 28.64 -41.31
C GLU A 1199 12.44 27.69 -41.81
N VAL A 1200 11.46 27.36 -40.96
CA VAL A 1200 10.27 26.57 -41.34
C VAL A 1200 9.44 27.31 -42.38
N LEU A 1201 9.13 28.60 -42.15
CA LEU A 1201 8.41 29.41 -43.13
C LEU A 1201 9.19 29.52 -44.46
N ARG A 1202 10.51 29.71 -44.41
CA ARG A 1202 11.37 29.72 -45.61
C ARG A 1202 11.34 28.37 -46.33
N LYS A 1203 11.49 27.24 -45.63
CA LYS A 1203 11.44 25.89 -46.22
C LYS A 1203 10.07 25.59 -46.83
N ALA A 1204 8.99 26.04 -46.20
CA ALA A 1204 7.64 25.93 -46.76
C ALA A 1204 7.46 26.78 -48.03
N ILE A 1205 8.04 27.98 -48.09
CA ILE A 1205 8.07 28.82 -49.31
C ILE A 1205 8.97 28.21 -50.39
N GLU A 1206 10.06 27.53 -50.03
CA GLU A 1206 10.93 26.80 -50.98
C GLU A 1206 10.33 25.48 -51.49
N ALA A 1207 9.25 24.98 -50.86
CA ALA A 1207 8.51 23.78 -51.25
C ALA A 1207 7.23 24.08 -52.08
N LEU A 1208 6.98 25.35 -52.41
CA LEU A 1208 5.73 25.89 -52.97
C LEU A 1208 5.77 26.13 -54.50
#